data_AF-A0A7C5WHS8-F1
#
_entry.id   AF-A0A7C5WHS8-F1
#
_cell.length_a   1.000
_cell.length_b   1.000
_cell.length_c   1.000
_cell.angle_alpha   90.00
_cell.angle_beta   90.00
_cell.angle_gamma   90.00
#
_symmetry.space_group_name_H-M   'P 1'
#
loop_
_entity.id
_entity.type
_entity.pdbx_description
1 polymer ?
#
loop_
_entity_poly.entity_id
_entity_poly.type
_entity_poly.pdbx_seq_one_letter_code
_entity_poly.pdbx_strand_id
1 'polypeptide(L)'
;MDIPFRERLARGDCLLFDGGMGTEIYAQGVFLNKCYEELNLERPAVVEAVHRRFLQAGAQAGETNTFAACRPRLEPHGLGDRVAEINAAAARLARAAVGHRAYVAGAVGPLGIRLEPWGPTTVDEAVELFKEQISGLLDGGIDLVVFETFTDLVEIQAAVRAAREICELPVVAMMTVDEEGRTPEGVPPEWMVQKLEATEAEVIGINCSVGPASMLPVLETLAASASLPLAAMPNAGIPRPVEGRMIYLTSPAYMGRYARRFRRLGARVIGGCCGVTPEHIQAMSEALGQDPSGEVVPKVVVRAPQIVARQPVPQREKSRLARQIADGRFVTLVEMAPPHGWQAEPVLRLLAPWLDAGIDAVVVPDDPRVSVRLSPMAMARLVLEEIEARGASAEPVLQYTCRDRNLLGMQSDLLGTHALGLRNLFLVTGNAPRPGDMSWSSTVFDVDAIGLTNMVYRLNHGLDVGDTPIGSPTAFFPAVLATIGLVAREEEVRRFEWKVDAGAEFALTSPVFDPEELASFLEAVDSVRVPIIAGLWILTSLRDAEYLAAEVPGVTVPDTVLDRMAAAAAKGEEASEGLAIAREVLEQVREQVEGVFVCGQGALQPGSLEILRDVVGTSRAVERVFPGRPGIKGGAEGQRYGD
;
A
#
# COMPACT_ATOMS: atom_id res chain seq x y z
N MET A 1 22.04 4.94 34.48
CA MET A 1 21.16 5.68 35.41
C MET A 1 20.78 4.72 36.51
N ASP A 2 20.71 5.19 37.77
CA ASP A 2 20.42 4.30 38.91
C ASP A 2 18.92 3.95 39.04
N ILE A 3 18.06 4.65 38.29
CA ILE A 3 16.61 4.45 38.27
C ILE A 3 16.23 3.91 36.89
N PRO A 4 15.44 2.83 36.78
CA PRO A 4 14.91 2.35 35.50
C PRO A 4 13.97 3.35 34.83
N PHE A 5 13.93 3.34 33.49
CA PHE A 5 13.11 4.28 32.70
C PHE A 5 11.60 4.23 33.04
N ARG A 6 11.01 3.02 33.16
CA ARG A 6 9.61 2.85 33.57
C ARG A 6 9.29 3.50 34.92
N GLU A 7 10.24 3.44 35.85
CA GLU A 7 10.06 4.03 37.18
C GLU A 7 10.07 5.57 37.12
N ARG A 8 10.90 6.18 36.26
CA ARG A 8 10.85 7.62 36.00
C ARG A 8 9.50 8.03 35.41
N LEU A 9 8.99 7.28 34.44
CA LEU A 9 7.66 7.54 33.86
C LEU A 9 6.55 7.43 34.90
N ALA A 10 6.58 6.39 35.74
CA ALA A 10 5.59 6.19 36.81
C ALA A 10 5.59 7.32 37.86
N ARG A 11 6.76 7.93 38.12
CA ARG A 11 6.90 9.12 38.98
C ARG A 11 6.37 10.40 38.31
N GLY A 12 6.05 10.36 37.02
CA GLY A 12 5.61 11.50 36.23
C GLY A 12 6.76 12.38 35.75
N ASP A 13 7.99 11.88 35.76
CA ASP A 13 9.16 12.65 35.34
C ASP A 13 9.14 12.93 33.84
N CYS A 14 9.58 14.13 33.46
CA CYS A 14 9.84 14.49 32.07
C CYS A 14 11.32 14.28 31.77
N LEU A 15 11.62 13.46 30.76
CA LEU A 15 12.96 13.12 30.30
C LEU A 15 13.29 13.90 29.03
N LEU A 16 14.45 14.58 29.05
CA LEU A 16 14.99 15.27 27.90
C LEU A 16 15.89 14.32 27.09
N PHE A 17 15.52 14.02 25.86
CA PHE A 17 16.31 13.27 24.88
C PHE A 17 17.23 14.23 24.12
N ASP A 18 18.14 13.69 23.32
CA ASP A 18 19.08 14.45 22.52
C ASP A 18 18.43 15.09 21.27
N GLY A 19 19.28 15.61 20.39
CA GLY A 19 18.91 16.28 19.14
C GLY A 19 19.31 15.45 17.92
N GLY A 20 19.42 16.09 16.77
CA GLY A 20 19.69 15.41 15.50
C GLY A 20 21.11 14.88 15.38
N MET A 21 21.31 13.57 15.59
CA MET A 21 22.58 12.85 15.36
C MET A 21 23.17 13.17 13.98
N GLY A 22 22.37 13.00 12.92
CA GLY A 22 22.80 13.29 11.55
C GLY A 22 23.14 14.77 11.30
N THR A 23 22.53 15.70 12.05
CA THR A 23 22.83 17.15 11.95
C THR A 23 24.23 17.42 12.52
N GLU A 24 24.58 16.83 13.66
CA GLU A 24 25.89 17.02 14.28
C GLU A 24 27.01 16.26 13.54
N ILE A 25 26.71 15.10 12.95
CA ILE A 25 27.63 14.38 12.05
C ILE A 25 27.93 15.26 10.82
N TYR A 26 26.90 15.87 10.23
CA TYR A 26 27.06 16.79 9.11
C TYR A 26 27.92 18.01 9.46
N ALA A 27 27.71 18.60 10.64
CA ALA A 27 28.51 19.72 11.13
C ALA A 27 30.01 19.37 11.32
N GLN A 28 30.33 18.08 11.49
CA GLN A 28 31.71 17.58 11.56
C GLN A 28 32.31 17.21 10.19
N GLY A 29 31.65 17.59 9.09
CA GLY A 29 32.16 17.46 7.73
C GLY A 29 31.90 16.11 7.06
N VAL A 30 30.95 15.32 7.55
CA VAL A 30 30.47 14.11 6.87
C VAL A 30 29.17 14.43 6.15
N PHE A 31 29.17 14.41 4.82
CA PHE A 31 28.02 14.83 4.01
C PHE A 31 27.03 13.68 3.75
N LEU A 32 25.82 14.02 3.32
CA LEU A 32 24.66 13.12 3.15
C LEU A 32 24.86 11.98 2.14
N ASN A 33 25.94 11.98 1.36
CA ASN A 33 26.27 10.93 0.40
C ASN A 33 26.99 9.73 1.03
N LYS A 34 27.10 9.69 2.36
CA LYS A 34 27.69 8.60 3.14
C LYS A 34 26.65 7.94 4.03
N CYS A 35 26.81 6.65 4.27
CA CYS A 35 26.03 5.95 5.29
C CYS A 35 26.53 6.41 6.66
N TYR A 36 25.65 7.02 7.47
CA TYR A 36 26.05 7.53 8.78
C TYR A 36 26.22 6.41 9.80
N GLU A 37 25.46 5.32 9.65
CA GLU A 37 25.55 4.12 10.47
C GLU A 37 26.92 3.42 10.33
N GLU A 38 27.56 3.50 9.16
CA GLU A 38 28.91 2.98 8.92
C GLU A 38 29.98 3.66 9.81
N LEU A 39 29.74 4.93 10.19
CA LEU A 39 30.66 5.69 11.04
C LEU A 39 30.82 5.07 12.43
N ASN A 40 29.88 4.24 12.88
CA ASN A 40 29.99 3.48 14.13
C ASN A 40 31.23 2.57 14.13
N LEU A 41 31.68 2.14 12.94
CA LEU A 41 32.83 1.26 12.76
C LEU A 41 34.04 2.03 12.20
N GLU A 42 33.82 2.87 11.18
CA GLU A 42 34.93 3.56 10.51
C GLU A 42 35.47 4.76 11.31
N ARG A 43 34.58 5.51 11.96
CA ARG A 43 34.92 6.78 12.64
C ARG A 43 34.23 6.90 14.01
N PRO A 44 34.40 5.92 14.92
CA PRO A 44 33.69 5.86 16.19
C PRO A 44 33.86 7.12 17.06
N ALA A 45 35.02 7.77 16.98
CA ALA A 45 35.30 8.99 17.72
C ALA A 45 34.36 10.17 17.37
N VAL A 46 33.88 10.23 16.12
CA VAL A 46 32.91 11.27 15.67
C VAL A 46 31.57 11.05 16.37
N VAL A 47 31.05 9.83 16.32
CA VAL A 47 29.76 9.45 16.93
C VAL A 47 29.81 9.64 18.46
N GLU A 48 30.89 9.16 19.10
CA GLU A 48 31.06 9.32 20.54
C GLU A 48 31.14 10.80 20.96
N ALA A 49 31.79 11.65 20.15
CA ALA A 49 31.84 13.09 20.40
C ALA A 49 30.45 13.74 20.33
N VAL A 50 29.59 13.33 19.40
CA VAL A 50 28.20 13.82 19.31
C VAL A 50 27.44 13.50 20.60
N HIS A 51 27.45 12.24 21.04
CA HIS A 51 26.78 11.84 22.28
C HIS A 51 27.29 12.63 23.51
N ARG A 52 28.61 12.82 23.63
CA ARG A 52 29.18 13.60 24.74
C ARG A 52 28.69 15.05 24.73
N ARG A 53 28.55 15.67 23.55
CA ARG A 53 28.06 17.05 23.43
C ARG A 53 26.60 17.18 23.87
N PHE A 54 25.73 16.26 23.46
CA PHE A 54 24.33 16.27 23.90
C PHE A 54 24.19 15.99 25.40
N LEU A 55 24.98 15.06 25.94
CA LEU A 55 25.03 14.83 27.39
C LEU A 55 25.46 16.08 28.16
N GLN A 56 26.50 16.79 27.68
CA GLN A 56 26.96 18.05 28.28
C GLN A 56 25.91 19.16 28.20
N ALA A 57 25.10 19.16 27.14
CA ALA A 57 23.95 20.06 26.98
C ALA A 57 22.77 19.69 27.90
N GLY A 58 22.83 18.56 28.62
CA GLY A 58 21.80 18.16 29.59
C GLY A 58 20.79 17.13 29.07
N ALA A 59 21.08 16.46 27.96
CA ALA A 59 20.32 15.28 27.55
C ALA A 59 20.42 14.18 28.62
N GLN A 60 19.29 13.54 28.92
CA GLN A 60 19.13 12.45 29.88
C GLN A 60 18.95 11.08 29.21
N ALA A 61 18.74 11.07 27.90
CA ALA A 61 18.83 9.90 27.04
C ALA A 61 19.52 10.30 25.72
N GLY A 62 20.32 9.41 25.16
CA GLY A 62 20.93 9.59 23.84
C GLY A 62 20.52 8.47 22.89
N GLU A 63 20.05 8.84 21.71
CA GLU A 63 19.64 7.93 20.64
C GLU A 63 20.87 7.40 19.88
N THR A 64 20.98 6.08 19.76
CA THR A 64 22.07 5.44 19.02
C THR A 64 22.08 5.88 17.56
N ASN A 65 23.26 5.97 16.94
CA ASN A 65 23.40 6.26 15.52
C ASN A 65 23.02 5.05 14.66
N THR A 66 21.74 4.67 14.68
CA THR A 66 21.20 3.42 14.10
C THR A 66 19.87 3.59 13.39
N PHE A 67 19.44 4.83 13.13
CA PHE A 67 18.15 5.11 12.49
C PHE A 67 17.88 4.23 11.25
N ALA A 68 18.84 4.14 10.32
CA ALA A 68 18.74 3.32 9.12
C ALA A 68 19.59 2.04 9.17
N ALA A 69 19.95 1.53 10.36
CA ALA A 69 20.83 0.37 10.51
C ALA A 69 20.10 -0.98 10.37
N CYS A 70 19.20 -1.10 9.39
CA CYS A 70 18.50 -2.34 9.05
C CYS A 70 18.92 -2.85 7.67
N ARG A 71 18.71 -4.15 7.41
CA ARG A 71 19.18 -4.82 6.20
C ARG A 71 18.75 -4.11 4.89
N PRO A 72 17.46 -3.75 4.66
CA PRO A 72 17.05 -3.12 3.41
C PRO A 72 17.69 -1.74 3.17
N ARG A 73 18.08 -1.06 4.25
CA ARG A 73 18.71 0.28 4.19
C ARG A 73 20.22 0.20 4.04
N LEU A 74 20.85 -0.85 4.57
CA LEU A 74 22.30 -1.07 4.50
C LEU A 74 22.74 -1.82 3.23
N GLU A 75 21.86 -2.61 2.62
CA GLU A 75 22.16 -3.38 1.41
C GLU A 75 22.61 -2.52 0.20
N PRO A 76 21.98 -1.35 -0.10
CA PRO A 76 22.47 -0.45 -1.15
C PRO A 76 23.89 0.10 -0.91
N HIS A 77 24.37 0.04 0.33
CA HIS A 77 25.73 0.42 0.71
C HIS A 77 26.70 -0.77 0.78
N GLY A 78 26.26 -2.00 0.47
CA GLY A 78 27.06 -3.21 0.61
C GLY A 78 27.29 -3.65 2.06
N LEU A 79 26.44 -3.18 2.99
CA LEU A 79 26.59 -3.39 4.43
C LEU A 79 25.48 -4.28 5.02
N GLY A 80 24.65 -4.92 4.18
CA GLY A 80 23.50 -5.73 4.61
C GLY A 80 23.86 -6.88 5.57
N ASP A 81 25.06 -7.45 5.46
CA ASP A 81 25.52 -8.53 6.34
C ASP A 81 26.18 -8.03 7.65
N ARG A 82 26.24 -6.71 7.83
CA ARG A 82 26.88 -6.06 8.99
C ARG A 82 25.87 -5.40 9.94
N VAL A 83 24.58 -5.69 9.79
CA VAL A 83 23.49 -5.15 10.63
C VAL A 83 23.80 -5.32 12.12
N ALA A 84 24.03 -6.55 12.58
CA ALA A 84 24.30 -6.81 13.99
C ALA A 84 25.57 -6.10 14.51
N GLU A 85 26.65 -6.11 13.72
CA GLU A 85 27.92 -5.48 14.07
C GLU A 85 27.78 -3.96 14.25
N ILE A 86 27.14 -3.29 13.28
CA ILE A 86 26.93 -1.84 13.28
C ILE A 86 26.08 -1.41 14.48
N ASN A 87 24.96 -2.10 14.71
CA ASN A 87 24.05 -1.77 15.82
C ASN A 87 24.70 -1.98 17.19
N ALA A 88 25.41 -3.09 17.39
CA ALA A 88 26.11 -3.36 18.64
C ALA A 88 27.22 -2.34 18.91
N ALA A 89 27.97 -1.93 17.87
CA ALA A 89 28.99 -0.90 17.99
C ALA A 89 28.38 0.45 18.37
N ALA A 90 27.29 0.87 17.72
CA ALA A 90 26.61 2.13 18.00
C ALA A 90 26.15 2.22 19.47
N ALA A 91 25.50 1.18 19.98
CA ALA A 91 25.05 1.11 21.37
C ALA A 91 26.22 1.16 22.37
N ARG A 92 27.34 0.49 22.08
CA ARG A 92 28.56 0.56 22.91
C ARG A 92 29.18 1.96 22.90
N LEU A 93 29.19 2.65 21.75
CA LEU A 93 29.70 4.03 21.65
C LEU A 93 28.84 5.00 22.45
N ALA A 94 27.51 4.91 22.31
CA ALA A 94 26.58 5.70 23.11
C ALA A 94 26.80 5.45 24.61
N ARG A 95 26.90 4.18 25.03
CA ARG A 95 27.19 3.80 26.42
C ARG A 95 28.52 4.34 26.91
N ALA A 96 29.58 4.25 26.11
CA ALA A 96 30.90 4.78 26.47
C ALA A 96 30.88 6.29 26.67
N ALA A 97 30.14 7.02 25.82
CA ALA A 97 30.00 8.47 25.94
C ALA A 97 29.26 8.91 27.20
N VAL A 98 28.16 8.23 27.55
CA VAL A 98 27.24 8.67 28.61
C VAL A 98 27.46 7.99 29.96
N GLY A 99 28.06 6.79 29.97
CA GLY A 99 28.21 5.95 31.16
C GLY A 99 26.85 5.66 31.81
N HIS A 100 26.75 5.93 33.11
CA HIS A 100 25.50 5.81 33.86
C HIS A 100 24.73 7.13 34.02
N ARG A 101 25.17 8.23 33.39
CA ARG A 101 24.57 9.57 33.57
C ARG A 101 23.32 9.82 32.71
N ALA A 102 23.14 9.05 31.65
CA ALA A 102 21.97 9.09 30.78
C ALA A 102 21.59 7.67 30.35
N TYR A 103 20.39 7.53 29.79
CA TYR A 103 19.96 6.31 29.13
C TYR A 103 20.54 6.22 27.71
N VAL A 104 20.75 5.01 27.22
CA VAL A 104 21.07 4.73 25.82
C VAL A 104 19.81 4.18 25.15
N ALA A 105 19.23 4.96 24.25
CA ALA A 105 18.05 4.59 23.49
C ALA A 105 18.45 3.98 22.15
N GLY A 106 18.05 2.73 21.89
CA GLY A 106 18.22 2.08 20.59
C GLY A 106 17.26 2.68 19.56
N ALA A 107 17.75 3.57 18.71
CA ALA A 107 16.95 4.23 17.68
C ALA A 107 16.75 3.32 16.46
N VAL A 108 15.49 3.10 16.09
CA VAL A 108 15.06 2.26 14.98
C VAL A 108 14.09 3.07 14.11
N GLY A 109 14.48 3.33 12.86
CA GLY A 109 13.64 3.98 11.87
C GLY A 109 12.85 2.98 11.01
N PRO A 110 12.06 3.47 10.04
CA PRO A 110 11.34 2.62 9.09
C PRO A 110 12.32 1.87 8.16
N LEU A 111 11.89 0.70 7.67
CA LEU A 111 12.68 -0.16 6.78
C LEU A 111 12.93 0.48 5.40
N GLY A 112 12.13 1.48 5.03
CA GLY A 112 12.21 2.14 3.72
C GLY A 112 11.72 1.28 2.55
N ILE A 113 10.93 0.26 2.86
CA ILE A 113 10.23 -0.61 1.91
C ILE A 113 8.72 -0.57 2.21
N ARG A 114 7.89 -0.94 1.24
CA ARG A 114 6.43 -1.05 1.44
C ARG A 114 6.08 -2.44 1.94
N LEU A 115 5.23 -2.50 2.97
CA LEU A 115 4.65 -3.75 3.45
C LEU A 115 3.39 -4.11 2.67
N GLU A 116 3.00 -5.38 2.71
CA GLU A 116 1.71 -5.85 2.20
C GLU A 116 0.56 -5.04 2.81
N PRO A 117 -0.47 -4.68 2.01
CA PRO A 117 -0.66 -5.05 0.61
C PRO A 117 -0.03 -4.07 -0.40
N TRP A 118 0.71 -3.07 0.05
CA TRP A 118 1.26 -1.99 -0.78
C TRP A 118 2.63 -2.30 -1.36
N GLY A 119 3.29 -3.33 -0.85
CA GLY A 119 4.55 -3.87 -1.34
C GLY A 119 4.64 -5.38 -1.14
N PRO A 120 5.74 -5.99 -1.60
CA PRO A 120 5.90 -7.45 -1.63
C PRO A 120 6.33 -8.05 -0.29
N THR A 121 6.60 -7.23 0.73
CA THR A 121 7.11 -7.70 2.02
C THR A 121 5.97 -7.91 3.00
N THR A 122 5.82 -9.12 3.48
CA THR A 122 4.81 -9.48 4.49
C THR A 122 5.11 -8.79 5.83
N VAL A 123 4.08 -8.68 6.68
CA VAL A 123 4.26 -8.14 8.04
C VAL A 123 5.23 -9.00 8.87
N ASP A 124 5.19 -10.33 8.72
CA ASP A 124 6.08 -11.23 9.46
C ASP A 124 7.54 -11.12 8.98
N GLU A 125 7.78 -10.95 7.68
CA GLU A 125 9.14 -10.64 7.18
C GLU A 125 9.67 -9.31 7.73
N ALA A 126 8.81 -8.29 7.81
CA ALA A 126 9.18 -7.02 8.43
C ALA A 126 9.55 -7.17 9.91
N VAL A 127 8.80 -7.99 10.66
CA VAL A 127 9.11 -8.33 12.06
C VAL A 127 10.51 -8.94 12.17
N GLU A 128 10.86 -9.90 11.31
CA GLU A 128 12.20 -10.52 11.33
C GLU A 128 13.32 -9.52 11.00
N LEU A 129 13.09 -8.61 10.05
CA LEU A 129 14.05 -7.55 9.72
C LEU A 129 14.28 -6.60 10.91
N PHE A 130 13.22 -6.23 11.64
CA PHE A 130 13.34 -5.43 12.86
C PHE A 130 14.04 -6.20 13.98
N LYS A 131 13.74 -7.49 14.17
CA LYS A 131 14.42 -8.33 15.17
C LYS A 131 15.92 -8.39 14.92
N GLU A 132 16.37 -8.48 13.68
CA GLU A 132 17.79 -8.50 13.33
C GLU A 132 18.50 -7.23 13.86
N GLN A 133 17.94 -6.05 13.57
CA GLN A 133 18.48 -4.78 14.03
C GLN A 133 18.46 -4.68 15.57
N ILE A 134 17.31 -4.96 16.19
CA ILE A 134 17.11 -4.82 17.63
C ILE A 134 18.01 -5.80 18.40
N SER A 135 18.22 -7.01 17.90
CA SER A 135 19.15 -7.98 18.51
C SER A 135 20.58 -7.42 18.61
N GLY A 136 21.07 -6.77 17.54
CA GLY A 136 22.36 -6.09 17.58
C GLY A 136 22.41 -4.95 18.60
N LEU A 137 21.33 -4.17 18.74
CA LEU A 137 21.24 -3.12 19.76
C LEU A 137 21.27 -3.70 21.19
N LEU A 138 20.55 -4.80 21.43
CA LEU A 138 20.52 -5.50 22.71
C LEU A 138 21.92 -6.01 23.11
N ASP A 139 22.65 -6.61 22.17
CA ASP A 139 24.05 -7.05 22.36
C ASP A 139 25.02 -5.90 22.68
N GLY A 140 24.63 -4.67 22.34
CA GLY A 140 25.37 -3.46 22.67
C GLY A 140 25.00 -2.82 24.01
N GLY A 141 23.92 -3.24 24.67
CA GLY A 141 23.54 -2.79 26.01
C GLY A 141 22.72 -1.49 26.07
N ILE A 142 21.71 -1.38 25.21
CA ILE A 142 20.70 -0.31 25.27
C ILE A 142 19.79 -0.43 26.51
N ASP A 143 19.20 0.69 26.95
CA ASP A 143 18.27 0.75 28.10
C ASP A 143 16.79 0.73 27.67
N LEU A 144 16.50 1.12 26.43
CA LEU A 144 15.17 1.22 25.84
C LEU A 144 15.26 1.21 24.31
N VAL A 145 14.15 0.90 23.64
CA VAL A 145 14.01 1.00 22.18
C VAL A 145 13.16 2.21 21.83
N VAL A 146 13.58 2.97 20.83
CA VAL A 146 12.84 4.11 20.29
C VAL A 146 12.57 3.84 18.82
N PHE A 147 11.30 3.67 18.47
CA PHE A 147 10.83 3.67 17.10
C PHE A 147 10.52 5.11 16.71
N GLU A 148 11.21 5.62 15.69
CA GLU A 148 11.09 7.03 15.31
C GLU A 148 10.86 7.23 13.81
N THR A 149 10.14 8.29 13.45
CA THR A 149 9.91 8.73 12.07
C THR A 149 9.14 7.71 11.20
N PHE A 150 8.28 6.88 11.80
CA PHE A 150 7.40 6.00 11.03
C PHE A 150 6.27 6.79 10.35
N THR A 151 5.93 6.39 9.13
CA THR A 151 4.83 6.97 8.34
C THR A 151 3.63 6.03 8.24
N ASP A 152 3.89 4.72 8.33
CA ASP A 152 2.92 3.64 8.21
C ASP A 152 2.61 3.03 9.59
N LEU A 153 1.31 2.86 9.88
CA LEU A 153 0.83 2.30 11.15
C LEU A 153 1.08 0.80 11.30
N VAL A 154 0.96 0.04 10.21
CA VAL A 154 1.22 -1.40 10.19
C VAL A 154 2.70 -1.66 10.42
N GLU A 155 3.57 -0.85 9.81
CA GLU A 155 5.01 -0.97 9.95
C GLU A 155 5.48 -0.72 11.39
N ILE A 156 4.99 0.34 12.05
CA ILE A 156 5.37 0.59 13.46
C ILE A 156 4.80 -0.46 14.42
N GLN A 157 3.61 -1.00 14.12
CA GLN A 157 3.06 -2.14 14.89
C GLN A 157 3.93 -3.40 14.74
N ALA A 158 4.42 -3.67 13.54
CA ALA A 158 5.37 -4.76 13.29
C ALA A 158 6.69 -4.54 14.05
N ALA A 159 7.20 -3.31 14.06
CA ALA A 159 8.42 -2.96 14.79
C ALA A 159 8.27 -3.15 16.31
N VAL A 160 7.16 -2.69 16.90
CA VAL A 160 6.87 -2.89 18.33
C VAL A 160 6.71 -4.38 18.67
N ARG A 161 6.00 -5.13 17.82
CA ARG A 161 5.89 -6.60 17.95
C ARG A 161 7.27 -7.26 17.93
N ALA A 162 8.15 -6.87 17.01
CA ALA A 162 9.51 -7.39 16.92
C ALA A 162 10.29 -7.17 18.23
N ALA A 163 10.24 -5.97 18.81
CA ALA A 163 10.89 -5.70 20.11
C ALA A 163 10.33 -6.58 21.23
N ARG A 164 9.00 -6.74 21.30
CA ARG A 164 8.33 -7.53 22.35
C ARG A 164 8.62 -9.02 22.26
N GLU A 165 8.79 -9.55 21.06
CA GLU A 165 9.13 -10.96 20.86
C GLU A 165 10.55 -11.32 21.33
N ILE A 166 11.45 -10.34 21.49
CA ILE A 166 12.87 -10.60 21.82
C ILE A 166 13.38 -9.89 23.07
N CYS A 167 12.66 -8.92 23.63
CA CYS A 167 13.07 -8.24 24.87
C CYS A 167 11.93 -7.57 25.65
N GLU A 168 12.19 -7.35 26.94
CA GLU A 168 11.29 -6.67 27.89
C GLU A 168 11.67 -5.20 28.11
N LEU A 169 12.50 -4.61 27.24
CA LEU A 169 12.91 -3.21 27.39
C LEU A 169 11.74 -2.25 27.13
N PRO A 170 11.74 -1.04 27.72
CA PRO A 170 10.74 -0.04 27.43
C PRO A 170 10.79 0.39 25.97
N VAL A 171 9.63 0.69 25.39
CA VAL A 171 9.45 1.10 24.00
C VAL A 171 8.82 2.49 23.97
N VAL A 172 9.43 3.38 23.19
CA VAL A 172 8.85 4.65 22.75
C VAL A 172 8.50 4.50 21.27
N ALA A 173 7.23 4.70 20.92
CA ALA A 173 6.74 4.57 19.55
C ALA A 173 6.31 5.93 19.00
N MET A 174 7.05 6.45 18.02
CA MET A 174 6.79 7.75 17.42
C MET A 174 6.59 7.64 15.91
N MET A 175 5.61 8.39 15.43
CA MET A 175 5.37 8.59 14.00
C MET A 175 5.70 10.03 13.61
N THR A 176 5.72 10.30 12.31
CA THR A 176 5.90 11.66 11.79
C THR A 176 4.65 12.18 11.10
N VAL A 177 4.47 13.50 11.10
CA VAL A 177 3.31 14.20 10.51
C VAL A 177 3.74 15.36 9.62
N ASP A 178 2.91 15.71 8.65
CA ASP A 178 3.05 16.87 7.77
C ASP A 178 2.57 18.19 8.44
N GLU A 179 2.54 19.28 7.67
CA GLU A 179 2.11 20.60 8.17
C GLU A 179 0.60 20.65 8.47
N GLU A 180 -0.19 19.78 7.84
CA GLU A 180 -1.60 19.56 8.08
C GLU A 180 -1.86 18.69 9.34
N GLY A 181 -0.80 18.13 9.92
CA GLY A 181 -0.85 17.32 11.13
C GLY A 181 -1.27 15.88 10.87
N ARG A 182 -1.16 15.38 9.64
CA ARG A 182 -1.44 13.97 9.28
C ARG A 182 -0.14 13.24 8.99
N THR A 183 -0.13 11.91 9.11
CA THR A 183 1.01 11.15 8.59
C THR A 183 1.12 11.33 7.07
N PRO A 184 2.28 11.08 6.44
CA PRO A 184 2.39 11.13 4.98
C PRO A 184 1.40 10.22 4.23
N GLU A 185 0.88 9.19 4.89
CA GLU A 185 -0.17 8.30 4.38
C GLU A 185 -1.60 8.84 4.61
N GLY A 186 -1.74 10.08 5.11
CA GLY A 186 -3.01 10.76 5.35
C GLY A 186 -3.69 10.44 6.67
N VAL A 187 -3.05 9.67 7.57
CA VAL A 187 -3.65 9.23 8.84
C VAL A 187 -3.76 10.42 9.82
N PRO A 188 -4.94 10.68 10.41
CA PRO A 188 -5.12 11.77 11.37
C PRO A 188 -4.61 11.39 12.78
N PRO A 189 -4.28 12.37 13.65
CA PRO A 189 -3.64 12.12 14.95
C PRO A 189 -4.44 11.25 15.92
N GLU A 190 -5.77 11.37 15.93
CA GLU A 190 -6.64 10.58 16.80
C GLU A 190 -6.49 9.07 16.55
N TRP A 191 -6.15 8.72 15.31
CA TRP A 191 -6.05 7.34 14.86
C TRP A 191 -4.69 6.75 15.16
N MET A 192 -3.66 7.60 15.06
CA MET A 192 -2.34 7.28 15.56
C MET A 192 -2.42 6.87 17.03
N VAL A 193 -3.13 7.63 17.87
CA VAL A 193 -3.34 7.24 19.28
C VAL A 193 -3.98 5.87 19.39
N GLN A 194 -5.13 5.66 18.75
CA GLN A 194 -5.85 4.39 18.85
C GLN A 194 -4.97 3.18 18.48
N LYS A 195 -4.20 3.30 17.41
CA LYS A 195 -3.40 2.20 16.85
C LYS A 195 -2.09 1.99 17.60
N LEU A 196 -1.46 3.06 18.10
CA LEU A 196 -0.25 2.98 18.92
C LEU A 196 -0.57 2.49 20.34
N GLU A 197 -1.70 2.89 20.94
CA GLU A 197 -2.14 2.37 22.24
C GLU A 197 -2.57 0.89 22.19
N ALA A 198 -2.95 0.40 21.01
CA ALA A 198 -3.20 -1.02 20.80
C ALA A 198 -1.89 -1.84 20.76
N THR A 199 -0.72 -1.19 20.76
CA THR A 199 0.57 -1.84 20.92
C THR A 199 0.99 -1.87 22.39
N GLU A 200 2.05 -2.61 22.69
CA GLU A 200 2.65 -2.67 24.03
C GLU A 200 3.74 -1.60 24.25
N ALA A 201 3.60 -0.42 23.64
CA ALA A 201 4.50 0.71 23.85
C ALA A 201 4.19 1.43 25.19
N GLU A 202 5.23 1.89 25.91
CA GLU A 202 5.05 2.66 27.14
C GLU A 202 4.88 4.17 26.90
N VAL A 203 5.34 4.68 25.76
CA VAL A 203 5.23 6.09 25.37
C VAL A 203 4.91 6.15 23.89
N ILE A 204 3.95 6.99 23.52
CA ILE A 204 3.57 7.23 22.11
C ILE A 204 3.77 8.70 21.75
N GLY A 205 4.05 9.03 20.49
CA GLY A 205 4.20 10.44 20.16
C GLY A 205 4.58 10.74 18.72
N ILE A 206 5.16 11.92 18.54
CA ILE A 206 5.54 12.44 17.24
C ILE A 206 6.94 13.04 17.24
N ASN A 207 7.67 12.80 16.15
CA ASN A 207 8.99 13.38 15.92
C ASN A 207 9.15 13.80 14.45
N CYS A 208 10.20 14.59 14.17
CA CYS A 208 10.61 14.97 12.82
C CYS A 208 9.56 15.78 12.04
N SER A 209 9.78 15.91 10.72
CA SER A 209 9.06 16.65 9.66
C SER A 209 8.79 18.13 9.93
N VAL A 210 8.13 18.45 11.03
CA VAL A 210 7.67 19.79 11.36
C VAL A 210 8.42 20.41 12.54
N GLY A 211 8.38 21.74 12.62
CA GLY A 211 8.89 22.49 13.75
C GLY A 211 7.95 22.44 14.97
N PRO A 212 8.39 22.97 16.12
CA PRO A 212 7.62 22.86 17.37
C PRO A 212 6.28 23.60 17.35
N ALA A 213 6.13 24.62 16.49
CA ALA A 213 4.88 25.36 16.33
C ALA A 213 3.78 24.50 15.69
N SER A 214 4.08 23.84 14.57
CA SER A 214 3.13 22.97 13.88
C SER A 214 2.91 21.66 14.62
N MET A 215 3.91 21.19 15.37
CA MET A 215 3.78 20.00 16.22
C MET A 215 2.83 20.21 17.42
N LEU A 216 2.69 21.45 17.92
CA LEU A 216 1.93 21.74 19.14
C LEU A 216 0.43 21.38 19.01
N PRO A 217 -0.32 21.81 17.97
CA PRO A 217 -1.71 21.39 17.78
C PRO A 217 -1.89 19.88 17.68
N VAL A 218 -0.96 19.18 17.03
CA VAL A 218 -1.00 17.72 16.92
C VAL A 218 -0.85 17.08 18.30
N LEU A 219 0.12 17.56 19.10
CA LEU A 219 0.30 17.08 20.46
C LEU A 219 -0.90 17.40 21.36
N GLU A 220 -1.61 18.51 21.14
CA GLU A 220 -2.89 18.82 21.83
C GLU A 220 -3.95 17.76 21.51
N THR A 221 -4.08 17.35 20.24
CA THR A 221 -4.99 16.27 19.83
C THR A 221 -4.60 14.92 20.42
N LEU A 222 -3.31 14.58 20.42
CA LEU A 222 -2.81 13.36 21.07
C LEU A 222 -3.10 13.39 22.58
N ALA A 223 -2.86 14.52 23.24
CA ALA A 223 -3.11 14.68 24.68
C ALA A 223 -4.59 14.55 25.07
N ALA A 224 -5.49 14.95 24.17
CA ALA A 224 -6.94 14.84 24.37
C ALA A 224 -7.47 13.41 24.23
N SER A 225 -6.76 12.52 23.55
CA SER A 225 -7.22 11.16 23.24
C SER A 225 -6.40 10.06 23.91
N ALA A 226 -5.11 10.30 24.19
CA ALA A 226 -4.20 9.30 24.73
C ALA A 226 -4.32 9.11 26.25
N SER A 227 -4.35 7.85 26.65
CA SER A 227 -4.14 7.33 28.00
C SER A 227 -2.65 7.16 28.35
N LEU A 228 -1.79 6.89 27.36
CA LEU A 228 -0.35 6.71 27.55
C LEU A 228 0.41 8.05 27.70
N PRO A 229 1.62 8.05 28.32
CA PRO A 229 2.57 9.15 28.25
C PRO A 229 2.93 9.54 26.82
N LEU A 230 3.18 10.84 26.59
CA LEU A 230 3.46 11.35 25.25
C LEU A 230 4.95 11.65 25.00
N ALA A 231 5.38 11.52 23.75
CA ALA A 231 6.67 11.98 23.23
C ALA A 231 6.51 13.13 22.23
N ALA A 232 7.43 14.09 22.24
CA ALA A 232 7.49 15.17 21.26
C ALA A 232 8.95 15.58 20.93
N MET A 233 9.37 15.34 19.69
CA MET A 233 10.74 15.60 19.23
C MET A 233 10.76 16.31 17.86
N PRO A 234 10.44 17.63 17.81
CA PRO A 234 10.32 18.36 16.55
C PRO A 234 11.68 18.66 15.90
N ASN A 235 11.62 19.01 14.63
CA ASN A 235 12.75 19.64 13.94
C ASN A 235 13.01 21.05 14.49
N ALA A 236 14.20 21.60 14.23
CA ALA A 236 14.51 23.01 14.48
C ALA A 236 13.86 23.94 13.43
N GLY A 237 12.55 23.77 13.21
CA GLY A 237 11.74 24.48 12.23
C GLY A 237 11.61 23.73 10.91
N ILE A 238 10.92 24.35 9.96
CA ILE A 238 10.75 23.82 8.60
C ILE A 238 12.10 24.00 7.86
N PRO A 239 12.66 22.93 7.27
CA PRO A 239 13.93 23.02 6.54
C PRO A 239 13.78 23.95 5.34
N ARG A 240 14.77 24.82 5.11
CA ARG A 240 14.84 25.65 3.90
C ARG A 240 15.98 25.21 2.99
N PRO A 241 15.72 24.92 1.71
CA PRO A 241 16.79 24.64 0.76
C PRO A 241 17.53 25.94 0.44
N VAL A 242 18.83 25.98 0.74
CA VAL A 242 19.73 27.08 0.41
C VAL A 242 20.99 26.47 -0.19
N GLU A 243 21.23 26.72 -1.49
CA GLU A 243 22.40 26.21 -2.22
C GLU A 243 22.59 24.67 -2.09
N GLY A 244 21.50 23.90 -2.18
CA GLY A 244 21.55 22.44 -2.05
C GLY A 244 21.72 21.92 -0.63
N ARG A 245 21.68 22.78 0.39
CA ARG A 245 21.72 22.44 1.81
C ARG A 245 20.37 22.71 2.47
N MET A 246 19.96 21.85 3.39
CA MET A 246 18.78 22.11 4.24
C MET A 246 19.21 22.90 5.48
N ILE A 247 18.76 24.15 5.60
CA ILE A 247 19.06 25.01 6.74
C ILE A 247 17.84 25.09 7.67
N TYR A 248 18.10 24.91 8.96
CA TYR A 248 17.13 25.06 10.04
C TYR A 248 17.37 26.40 10.75
N LEU A 249 16.30 27.18 10.97
CA LEU A 249 16.39 28.58 11.42
C LEU A 249 15.76 28.83 12.80
N THR A 250 15.35 27.78 13.50
CA THR A 250 14.78 27.94 14.84
C THR A 250 15.88 28.30 15.83
N SER A 251 15.55 29.17 16.80
CA SER A 251 16.49 29.54 17.87
C SER A 251 16.39 28.60 19.07
N PRO A 252 17.49 28.36 19.81
CA PRO A 252 17.48 27.60 21.06
C PRO A 252 16.42 28.06 22.06
N ALA A 253 16.30 29.37 22.28
CA ALA A 253 15.31 29.94 23.18
C ALA A 253 13.86 29.67 22.74
N TYR A 254 13.60 29.53 21.44
CA TYR A 254 12.29 29.17 20.92
C TYR A 254 11.97 27.70 21.25
N MET A 255 12.90 26.78 21.01
CA MET A 255 12.76 25.36 21.37
C MET A 255 12.50 25.18 22.87
N GLY A 256 13.25 25.87 23.74
CA GLY A 256 13.05 25.81 25.18
C GLY A 256 11.67 26.29 25.64
N ARG A 257 11.08 27.29 24.97
CA ARG A 257 9.69 27.70 25.27
C ARG A 257 8.68 26.61 24.93
N TYR A 258 8.87 25.90 23.82
CA TYR A 258 7.96 24.83 23.40
C TYR A 258 8.16 23.55 24.21
N ALA A 259 9.37 23.22 24.65
CA ALA A 259 9.60 22.11 25.58
C ALA A 259 8.70 22.23 26.84
N ARG A 260 8.59 23.42 27.42
CA ARG A 260 7.65 23.65 28.54
C ARG A 260 6.18 23.46 28.15
N ARG A 261 5.79 23.89 26.94
CA ARG A 261 4.42 23.70 26.43
C ARG A 261 4.11 22.22 26.25
N PHE A 262 5.00 21.46 25.64
CA PHE A 262 4.85 20.02 25.46
C PHE A 262 4.73 19.29 26.81
N ARG A 263 5.57 19.65 27.79
CA ARG A 263 5.49 19.10 29.15
C ARG A 263 4.11 19.33 29.79
N ARG A 264 3.55 20.54 29.65
CA ARG A 264 2.22 20.91 30.18
C ARG A 264 1.06 20.18 29.49
N LEU A 265 1.26 19.73 28.25
CA LEU A 265 0.32 18.86 27.53
C LEU A 265 0.48 17.38 27.90
N GLY A 266 1.41 17.04 28.80
CA GLY A 266 1.60 15.68 29.28
C GLY A 266 2.72 14.92 28.57
N ALA A 267 3.54 15.58 27.73
CA ALA A 267 4.76 14.95 27.24
C ALA A 267 5.68 14.58 28.41
N ARG A 268 6.20 13.35 28.35
CA ARG A 268 7.17 12.78 29.29
C ARG A 268 8.50 12.45 28.62
N VAL A 269 8.51 12.33 27.30
CA VAL A 269 9.71 12.31 26.47
C VAL A 269 9.70 13.57 25.62
N ILE A 270 10.72 14.40 25.76
CA ILE A 270 10.88 15.63 24.98
C ILE A 270 12.30 15.63 24.44
N GLY A 271 12.51 16.01 23.19
CA GLY A 271 13.83 16.09 22.59
C GLY A 271 13.77 16.85 21.28
N GLY A 272 14.68 16.55 20.37
CA GLY A 272 14.64 17.15 19.04
C GLY A 272 15.13 16.22 17.96
N CYS A 273 14.75 16.52 16.72
CA CYS A 273 15.14 15.75 15.55
C CYS A 273 16.06 16.61 14.65
N CYS A 274 15.75 16.73 13.36
CA CYS A 274 16.63 17.37 12.39
C CYS A 274 16.82 18.87 12.70
N GLY A 275 18.08 19.32 12.64
CA GLY A 275 18.45 20.70 12.94
C GLY A 275 18.58 21.05 14.42
N VAL A 276 18.17 20.17 15.35
CA VAL A 276 18.28 20.43 16.79
C VAL A 276 19.70 20.10 17.26
N THR A 277 20.43 21.13 17.67
CA THR A 277 21.84 21.06 18.09
C THR A 277 21.99 21.02 19.62
N PRO A 278 23.19 20.77 20.17
CA PRO A 278 23.45 20.85 21.61
C PRO A 278 23.03 22.18 22.25
N GLU A 279 23.16 23.31 21.55
CA GLU A 279 22.70 24.61 22.06
C GLU A 279 21.18 24.65 22.27
N HIS A 280 20.42 23.99 21.41
CA HIS A 280 18.97 23.84 21.57
C HIS A 280 18.63 22.96 22.77
N ILE A 281 19.28 21.81 22.92
CA ILE A 281 19.08 20.88 24.05
C ILE A 281 19.42 21.57 25.37
N GLN A 282 20.49 22.37 25.42
CA GLN A 282 20.83 23.17 26.60
C GLN A 282 19.71 24.15 26.96
N ALA A 283 19.21 24.92 25.99
CA ALA A 283 18.11 25.84 26.23
C ALA A 283 16.81 25.13 26.66
N MET A 284 16.56 23.92 26.16
CA MET A 284 15.43 23.08 26.57
C MET A 284 15.61 22.56 28.00
N SER A 285 16.80 22.08 28.35
CA SER A 285 17.15 21.62 29.69
C SER A 285 16.97 22.73 30.74
N GLU A 286 17.52 23.92 30.46
CA GLU A 286 17.37 25.10 31.30
C GLU A 286 15.90 25.50 31.46
N ALA A 287 15.13 25.52 30.37
CA ALA A 287 13.72 25.88 30.42
C ALA A 287 12.87 24.86 31.21
N LEU A 288 13.14 23.56 31.07
CA LEU A 288 12.44 22.50 31.81
C LEU A 288 12.80 22.50 33.30
N GLY A 289 14.06 22.83 33.64
CA GLY A 289 14.51 22.98 35.03
C GLY A 289 13.91 24.18 35.76
N GLN A 290 13.54 25.25 35.03
CA GLN A 290 12.86 26.43 35.58
C GLN A 290 11.36 26.23 35.84
N ASP A 291 10.76 25.16 35.30
CA ASP A 291 9.35 24.81 35.49
C ASP A 291 9.22 23.38 36.05
N PRO A 292 9.75 23.10 37.27
CA PRO A 292 9.89 21.73 37.79
C PRO A 292 8.55 21.10 38.18
N SER A 293 7.50 21.87 38.44
CA SER A 293 6.15 21.34 38.70
C SER A 293 5.42 20.99 37.41
N GLY A 294 5.57 21.80 36.34
CA GLY A 294 4.97 21.57 35.04
C GLY A 294 3.51 21.13 35.13
N GLU A 295 2.67 21.91 35.82
CA GLU A 295 1.24 21.59 36.01
C GLU A 295 0.64 21.15 34.67
N VAL A 296 0.28 19.86 34.60
CA VAL A 296 -0.36 19.29 33.43
C VAL A 296 -1.78 19.82 33.39
N VAL A 297 -2.16 20.40 32.26
CA VAL A 297 -3.53 20.89 32.09
C VAL A 297 -4.48 19.69 32.24
N PRO A 298 -5.52 19.75 33.10
CA PRO A 298 -6.45 18.64 33.31
C PRO A 298 -7.05 18.17 31.99
N LYS A 299 -6.88 16.87 31.68
CA LYS A 299 -7.39 16.25 30.46
C LYS A 299 -8.92 16.14 30.50
N VAL A 300 -9.62 16.62 29.48
CA VAL A 300 -10.91 16.05 29.09
C VAL A 300 -10.58 14.99 28.04
N VAL A 301 -10.55 13.72 28.46
CA VAL A 301 -10.33 12.62 27.51
C VAL A 301 -11.58 12.50 26.66
N VAL A 302 -11.51 13.00 25.42
CA VAL A 302 -12.52 12.69 24.42
C VAL A 302 -12.10 11.35 23.83
N ARG A 303 -12.79 10.27 24.21
CA ARG A 303 -12.60 8.99 23.53
C ARG A 303 -12.89 9.22 22.05
N ALA A 304 -11.87 9.07 21.22
CA ALA A 304 -12.04 9.07 19.78
C ALA A 304 -13.12 8.03 19.42
N PRO A 305 -14.08 8.35 18.53
CA PRO A 305 -15.10 7.40 18.13
C PRO A 305 -14.40 6.14 17.62
N GLN A 306 -14.77 4.98 18.17
CA GLN A 306 -14.28 3.70 17.65
C GLN A 306 -14.74 3.57 16.21
N ILE A 307 -13.79 3.61 15.27
CA ILE A 307 -14.09 3.39 13.86
C ILE A 307 -14.17 1.89 13.62
N VAL A 308 -15.40 1.42 13.44
CA VAL A 308 -15.69 0.06 13.02
C VAL A 308 -15.84 0.09 11.51
N ALA A 309 -15.02 -0.69 10.80
CA ALA A 309 -15.21 -0.95 9.37
C ALA A 309 -16.69 -1.28 9.14
N ARG A 310 -17.35 -0.51 8.27
CA ARG A 310 -18.79 -0.69 8.05
C ARG A 310 -19.00 -1.98 7.28
N GLN A 311 -20.15 -2.62 7.50
CA GLN A 311 -20.50 -3.81 6.72
C GLN A 311 -20.53 -3.43 5.23
N PRO A 312 -19.84 -4.19 4.37
CA PRO A 312 -19.83 -3.92 2.94
C PRO A 312 -21.22 -4.17 2.34
N VAL A 313 -21.51 -3.49 1.23
CA VAL A 313 -22.72 -3.77 0.45
C VAL A 313 -22.66 -5.24 -0.01
N PRO A 314 -23.69 -6.07 0.23
CA PRO A 314 -23.71 -7.46 -0.21
C PRO A 314 -23.48 -7.57 -1.73
N GLN A 315 -22.70 -8.56 -2.18
CA GLN A 315 -22.33 -8.76 -3.59
C GLN A 315 -23.51 -8.57 -4.57
N ARG A 316 -24.64 -9.25 -4.32
CA ARG A 316 -25.86 -9.19 -5.17
C ARG A 316 -26.54 -7.82 -5.25
N GLU A 317 -26.16 -6.87 -4.39
CA GLU A 317 -26.70 -5.51 -4.32
C GLU A 317 -25.76 -4.48 -4.96
N LYS A 318 -24.53 -4.86 -5.31
CA LYS A 318 -23.52 -3.95 -5.83
C LYS A 318 -23.81 -3.46 -7.24
N SER A 319 -24.26 -4.37 -8.10
CA SER A 319 -24.59 -4.09 -9.51
C SER A 319 -25.51 -5.18 -10.07
N ARG A 320 -26.04 -4.97 -11.28
CA ARG A 320 -26.83 -5.99 -11.98
C ARG A 320 -25.95 -7.17 -12.39
N LEU A 321 -24.73 -6.92 -12.88
CA LEU A 321 -23.78 -7.98 -13.24
C LEU A 321 -23.45 -8.86 -12.03
N ALA A 322 -23.17 -8.23 -10.87
CA ALA A 322 -22.89 -8.96 -9.64
C ALA A 322 -24.06 -9.85 -9.21
N ARG A 323 -25.29 -9.36 -9.37
CA ARG A 323 -26.51 -10.15 -9.12
C ARG A 323 -26.63 -11.33 -10.07
N GLN A 324 -26.42 -11.12 -11.37
CA GLN A 324 -26.52 -12.18 -12.36
C GLN A 324 -25.54 -13.32 -12.07
N ILE A 325 -24.29 -12.98 -11.75
CA ILE A 325 -23.26 -13.96 -11.37
C ILE A 325 -23.64 -14.66 -10.06
N ALA A 326 -24.09 -13.91 -9.05
CA ALA A 326 -24.50 -14.49 -7.76
C ALA A 326 -25.73 -15.43 -7.88
N ASP A 327 -26.61 -15.16 -8.85
CA ASP A 327 -27.77 -16.00 -9.17
C ASP A 327 -27.41 -17.21 -10.06
N GLY A 328 -26.12 -17.38 -10.41
CA GLY A 328 -25.61 -18.47 -11.23
C GLY A 328 -25.88 -18.32 -12.73
N ARG A 329 -26.33 -17.16 -13.20
CA ARG A 329 -26.57 -16.92 -14.62
C ARG A 329 -25.24 -16.90 -15.38
N PHE A 330 -25.22 -17.55 -16.54
CA PHE A 330 -24.07 -17.50 -17.43
C PHE A 330 -24.00 -16.11 -18.08
N VAL A 331 -22.92 -15.36 -17.80
CA VAL A 331 -22.79 -13.97 -18.25
C VAL A 331 -21.96 -13.84 -19.52
N THR A 332 -22.33 -12.87 -20.36
CA THR A 332 -21.69 -12.58 -21.64
C THR A 332 -21.17 -11.16 -21.69
N LEU A 333 -19.88 -11.02 -21.97
CA LEU A 333 -19.18 -9.74 -21.97
C LEU A 333 -18.49 -9.49 -23.32
N VAL A 334 -18.29 -8.22 -23.67
CA VAL A 334 -17.51 -7.81 -24.86
C VAL A 334 -16.59 -6.64 -24.54
N GLU A 335 -15.40 -6.65 -25.12
CA GLU A 335 -14.42 -5.57 -24.98
C GLU A 335 -14.69 -4.44 -25.97
N MET A 336 -14.57 -3.20 -25.52
CA MET A 336 -14.67 -2.02 -26.37
C MET A 336 -13.60 -0.99 -26.01
N ALA A 337 -12.51 -1.01 -26.77
CA ALA A 337 -11.40 -0.08 -26.58
C ALA A 337 -11.80 1.39 -26.77
N PRO A 338 -11.36 2.31 -25.88
CA PRO A 338 -11.54 3.74 -26.08
C PRO A 338 -10.89 4.23 -27.38
N PRO A 339 -11.44 5.26 -28.05
CA PRO A 339 -10.84 5.84 -29.25
C PRO A 339 -9.51 6.56 -28.97
N HIS A 340 -8.67 6.73 -30.00
CA HIS A 340 -7.44 7.54 -29.92
C HIS A 340 -7.70 9.05 -29.78
N GLY A 341 -8.86 9.52 -30.24
CA GLY A 341 -9.31 10.91 -30.10
C GLY A 341 -10.39 11.06 -29.04
N TRP A 342 -10.99 12.25 -28.96
CA TRP A 342 -12.07 12.55 -28.02
C TRP A 342 -13.46 12.09 -28.49
N GLN A 343 -13.63 11.76 -29.78
CA GLN A 343 -14.92 11.41 -30.39
C GLN A 343 -15.27 9.94 -30.13
N ALA A 344 -16.20 9.70 -29.20
CA ALA A 344 -16.63 8.37 -28.78
C ALA A 344 -17.73 7.77 -29.68
N GLU A 345 -18.48 8.60 -30.40
CA GLU A 345 -19.66 8.20 -31.16
C GLU A 345 -19.39 7.09 -32.20
N PRO A 346 -18.26 7.08 -32.95
CA PRO A 346 -17.97 6.00 -33.87
C PRO A 346 -17.84 4.64 -33.19
N VAL A 347 -17.26 4.61 -31.99
CA VAL A 347 -17.05 3.38 -31.22
C VAL A 347 -18.36 2.94 -30.56
N LEU A 348 -19.13 3.87 -29.98
CA LEU A 348 -20.44 3.57 -29.38
C LEU A 348 -21.45 3.00 -30.39
N ARG A 349 -21.40 3.42 -31.66
CA ARG A 349 -22.26 2.84 -32.71
C ARG A 349 -22.03 1.34 -32.94
N LEU A 350 -20.81 0.85 -32.71
CA LEU A 350 -20.48 -0.57 -32.85
C LEU A 350 -21.09 -1.42 -31.74
N LEU A 351 -21.45 -0.80 -30.61
CA LEU A 351 -22.02 -1.47 -29.45
C LEU A 351 -23.52 -1.80 -29.61
N ALA A 352 -24.23 -1.06 -30.46
CA ALA A 352 -25.68 -1.20 -30.64
C ALA A 352 -26.16 -2.64 -30.89
N PRO A 353 -25.60 -3.41 -31.85
CA PRO A 353 -26.04 -4.78 -32.11
C PRO A 353 -25.82 -5.73 -30.93
N TRP A 354 -24.82 -5.46 -30.09
CA TRP A 354 -24.51 -6.27 -28.92
C TRP A 354 -25.52 -6.02 -27.79
N LEU A 355 -25.88 -4.76 -27.56
CA LEU A 355 -26.92 -4.40 -26.58
C LEU A 355 -28.27 -4.95 -27.00
N ASP A 356 -28.61 -4.88 -28.30
CA ASP A 356 -29.85 -5.44 -28.84
C ASP A 356 -29.89 -6.98 -28.71
N ALA A 357 -28.72 -7.64 -28.77
CA ALA A 357 -28.61 -9.07 -28.54
C ALA A 357 -28.79 -9.46 -27.06
N GLY A 358 -28.61 -8.52 -26.12
CA GLY A 358 -28.81 -8.75 -24.69
C GLY A 358 -27.56 -9.20 -23.93
N ILE A 359 -26.36 -8.74 -24.33
CA ILE A 359 -25.15 -8.95 -23.53
C ILE A 359 -25.28 -8.39 -22.12
N ASP A 360 -24.50 -8.94 -21.18
CA ASP A 360 -24.60 -8.59 -19.77
C ASP A 360 -23.61 -7.49 -19.36
N ALA A 361 -22.45 -7.37 -20.02
CA ALA A 361 -21.50 -6.30 -19.71
C ALA A 361 -20.58 -5.89 -20.87
N VAL A 362 -20.07 -4.66 -20.78
CA VAL A 362 -19.10 -4.07 -21.73
C VAL A 362 -17.83 -3.72 -20.99
N VAL A 363 -16.74 -4.43 -21.28
CA VAL A 363 -15.43 -4.13 -20.70
C VAL A 363 -14.80 -2.97 -21.45
N VAL A 364 -14.46 -1.91 -20.72
CA VAL A 364 -13.76 -0.75 -21.27
C VAL A 364 -12.31 -0.84 -20.82
N PRO A 365 -11.39 -1.24 -21.72
CA PRO A 365 -10.01 -1.48 -21.34
C PRO A 365 -9.25 -0.17 -21.09
N ASP A 366 -8.34 -0.23 -20.11
CA ASP A 366 -7.37 0.81 -19.75
C ASP A 366 -5.96 0.38 -20.18
N ASP A 367 -5.87 -0.26 -21.34
CA ASP A 367 -4.60 -0.46 -22.06
C ASP A 367 -4.93 -0.91 -23.48
N PRO A 368 -4.33 -0.31 -24.53
CA PRO A 368 -4.02 -1.18 -25.66
C PRO A 368 -2.71 -0.84 -26.37
N ARG A 369 -1.61 -0.56 -25.63
CA ARG A 369 -0.27 -0.16 -26.14
C ARG A 369 -0.10 1.37 -26.26
N VAL A 370 0.92 1.88 -25.57
CA VAL A 370 1.60 3.21 -25.57
C VAL A 370 1.12 4.24 -26.62
N SER A 371 -0.16 4.56 -26.58
CA SER A 371 -0.78 5.52 -27.48
C SER A 371 -1.89 6.22 -26.71
N VAL A 372 -1.92 7.54 -26.81
CA VAL A 372 -2.93 8.35 -26.12
C VAL A 372 -4.32 7.96 -26.62
N ARG A 373 -5.24 7.72 -25.68
CA ARG A 373 -6.65 7.41 -25.90
C ARG A 373 -7.53 8.21 -24.95
N LEU A 374 -8.81 8.31 -25.28
CA LEU A 374 -9.82 8.84 -24.36
C LEU A 374 -9.77 8.07 -23.04
N SER A 375 -9.88 8.79 -21.92
CA SER A 375 -9.90 8.20 -20.58
C SER A 375 -10.90 7.04 -20.50
N PRO A 376 -10.48 5.84 -20.06
CA PRO A 376 -11.37 4.69 -19.91
C PRO A 376 -12.52 4.95 -18.95
N MET A 377 -12.30 5.74 -17.88
CA MET A 377 -13.36 6.15 -16.96
C MET A 377 -14.41 7.01 -17.68
N ALA A 378 -13.99 7.97 -18.51
CA ALA A 378 -14.90 8.77 -19.32
C ALA A 378 -15.64 7.91 -20.34
N MET A 379 -14.94 7.00 -21.02
CA MET A 379 -15.54 6.07 -21.98
C MET A 379 -16.56 5.14 -21.30
N ALA A 380 -16.27 4.61 -20.12
CA ALA A 380 -17.20 3.76 -19.36
C ALA A 380 -18.47 4.53 -18.94
N ARG A 381 -18.35 5.82 -18.59
CA ARG A 381 -19.52 6.66 -18.32
C ARG A 381 -20.39 6.89 -19.57
N LEU A 382 -19.76 7.13 -20.72
CA LEU A 382 -20.46 7.27 -22.01
C LEU A 382 -21.14 5.96 -22.44
N VAL A 383 -20.52 4.81 -22.17
CA VAL A 383 -21.13 3.49 -22.36
C VAL A 383 -22.37 3.33 -21.50
N LEU A 384 -22.29 3.70 -20.22
CA LEU A 384 -23.43 3.66 -19.32
C LEU A 384 -24.60 4.51 -19.84
N GLU A 385 -24.30 5.72 -20.32
CA GLU A 385 -25.28 6.61 -20.95
C GLU A 385 -25.95 5.98 -22.19
N GLU A 386 -25.19 5.34 -23.07
CA GLU A 386 -25.74 4.67 -24.26
C GLU A 386 -26.61 3.46 -23.89
N ILE A 387 -26.19 2.68 -22.89
CA ILE A 387 -26.97 1.55 -22.35
C ILE A 387 -28.31 2.05 -21.78
N GLU A 388 -28.26 3.10 -20.96
CA GLU A 388 -29.44 3.72 -20.33
C GLU A 388 -30.40 4.29 -21.39
N ALA A 389 -29.86 5.00 -22.39
CA ALA A 389 -30.64 5.57 -23.48
C ALA A 389 -31.39 4.50 -24.30
N ARG A 390 -30.85 3.28 -24.38
CA ARG A 390 -31.46 2.13 -25.05
C ARG A 390 -32.37 1.29 -24.16
N GLY A 391 -32.35 1.51 -22.84
CA GLY A 391 -33.04 0.63 -21.89
C GLY A 391 -32.47 -0.79 -21.86
N ALA A 392 -31.19 -0.95 -22.23
CA ALA A 392 -30.52 -2.25 -22.23
C ALA A 392 -30.19 -2.72 -20.81
N SER A 393 -30.05 -4.04 -20.64
CA SER A 393 -29.73 -4.62 -19.35
C SER A 393 -28.23 -4.67 -19.02
N ALA A 394 -27.35 -4.37 -19.98
CA ALA A 394 -25.90 -4.45 -19.79
C ALA A 394 -25.38 -3.46 -18.75
N GLU A 395 -24.14 -3.63 -18.29
CA GLU A 395 -23.40 -2.64 -17.48
C GLU A 395 -21.96 -2.47 -17.97
N PRO A 396 -21.34 -1.30 -17.81
CA PRO A 396 -19.90 -1.15 -18.07
C PRO A 396 -19.08 -1.87 -16.99
N VAL A 397 -17.96 -2.46 -17.40
CA VAL A 397 -16.87 -2.93 -16.54
C VAL A 397 -15.65 -2.10 -16.87
N LEU A 398 -15.26 -1.21 -15.96
CA LEU A 398 -14.09 -0.35 -16.15
C LEU A 398 -12.83 -1.16 -15.83
N GLN A 399 -12.00 -1.44 -16.84
CA GLN A 399 -10.65 -1.89 -16.55
C GLN A 399 -9.87 -0.71 -15.97
N TYR A 400 -9.18 -0.92 -14.86
CA TYR A 400 -8.43 0.12 -14.16
C TYR A 400 -7.00 -0.37 -13.93
N THR A 401 -6.03 0.38 -14.45
CA THR A 401 -4.61 0.02 -14.38
C THR A 401 -3.87 0.80 -13.31
N CYS A 402 -2.93 0.13 -12.63
CA CYS A 402 -2.06 0.78 -11.64
C CYS A 402 -0.99 1.65 -12.31
N ARG A 403 -0.59 1.27 -13.53
CA ARG A 403 0.37 2.01 -14.37
C ARG A 403 -0.05 3.48 -14.52
N ASP A 404 0.95 4.36 -14.43
CA ASP A 404 0.86 5.82 -14.61
C ASP A 404 0.09 6.57 -13.50
N ARG A 405 -0.23 5.91 -12.39
CA ARG A 405 -1.00 6.51 -11.28
C ARG A 405 -0.31 6.29 -9.94
N ASN A 406 -0.24 7.36 -9.14
CA ASN A 406 0.19 7.27 -7.74
C ASN A 406 -1.00 6.86 -6.84
N LEU A 407 -0.70 6.48 -5.61
CA LEU A 407 -1.66 5.98 -4.63
C LEU A 407 -2.83 6.96 -4.39
N LEU A 408 -2.54 8.26 -4.29
CA LEU A 408 -3.54 9.31 -4.08
C LEU A 408 -4.44 9.50 -5.30
N GLY A 409 -3.86 9.48 -6.50
CA GLY A 409 -4.57 9.56 -7.77
C GLY A 409 -5.54 8.40 -7.95
N MET A 410 -5.10 7.17 -7.62
CA MET A 410 -5.96 5.98 -7.67
C MET A 410 -7.15 6.08 -6.71
N GLN A 411 -6.94 6.54 -5.47
CA GLN A 411 -8.04 6.75 -4.53
C GLN A 411 -9.04 7.78 -5.05
N SER A 412 -8.56 8.91 -5.58
CA SER A 412 -9.41 9.95 -6.16
C SER A 412 -10.23 9.45 -7.36
N ASP A 413 -9.58 8.75 -8.28
CA ASP A 413 -10.22 8.19 -9.47
C ASP A 413 -11.29 7.14 -9.11
N LEU A 414 -11.01 6.26 -8.14
CA LEU A 414 -11.98 5.27 -7.68
C LEU A 414 -13.18 5.96 -7.02
N LEU A 415 -12.98 6.92 -6.11
CA LEU A 415 -14.08 7.68 -5.54
C LEU A 415 -14.93 8.37 -6.62
N GLY A 416 -14.28 8.96 -7.64
CA GLY A 416 -14.94 9.53 -8.81
C GLY A 416 -15.71 8.51 -9.64
N THR A 417 -15.13 7.33 -9.88
CA THR A 417 -15.74 6.20 -10.59
C THR A 417 -17.04 5.77 -9.91
N HIS A 418 -17.02 5.65 -8.58
CA HIS A 418 -18.23 5.34 -7.81
C HIS A 418 -19.27 6.46 -7.92
N ALA A 419 -18.85 7.73 -7.83
CA ALA A 419 -19.75 8.88 -7.96
C ALA A 419 -20.40 8.96 -9.35
N LEU A 420 -19.72 8.50 -10.40
CA LEU A 420 -20.21 8.43 -11.78
C LEU A 420 -21.16 7.25 -12.05
N GLY A 421 -21.50 6.44 -11.04
CA GLY A 421 -22.41 5.30 -11.19
C GLY A 421 -21.75 4.02 -11.72
N LEU A 422 -20.43 4.03 -11.93
CA LEU A 422 -19.69 2.84 -12.36
C LEU A 422 -19.43 1.93 -11.15
N ARG A 423 -19.82 0.67 -11.25
CA ARG A 423 -19.78 -0.30 -10.12
C ARG A 423 -18.87 -1.49 -10.41
N ASN A 424 -18.78 -1.94 -11.65
CA ASN A 424 -17.97 -3.09 -12.02
C ASN A 424 -16.57 -2.63 -12.42
N LEU A 425 -15.55 -3.19 -11.78
CA LEU A 425 -14.14 -2.85 -12.03
C LEU A 425 -13.40 -4.10 -12.51
N PHE A 426 -12.41 -3.93 -13.38
CA PHE A 426 -11.48 -4.98 -13.76
C PHE A 426 -10.04 -4.50 -13.46
N LEU A 427 -9.50 -4.93 -12.33
CA LEU A 427 -8.29 -4.40 -11.73
C LEU A 427 -7.06 -5.14 -12.26
N VAL A 428 -6.12 -4.40 -12.85
CA VAL A 428 -4.87 -4.98 -13.38
C VAL A 428 -3.65 -4.10 -13.07
N THR A 429 -2.47 -4.69 -13.01
CA THR A 429 -1.21 -3.95 -12.78
C THR A 429 -0.89 -3.02 -13.96
N GLY A 430 -1.09 -3.50 -15.18
CA GLY A 430 -0.63 -2.84 -16.41
C GLY A 430 0.78 -3.27 -16.80
N ASN A 431 1.11 -3.15 -18.09
CA ASN A 431 2.40 -3.58 -18.64
C ASN A 431 3.45 -2.46 -18.54
N ALA A 432 4.69 -2.80 -18.20
CA ALA A 432 5.80 -1.84 -18.27
C ALA A 432 6.00 -1.31 -19.70
N PRO A 433 6.38 -0.02 -19.88
CA PRO A 433 6.66 0.55 -21.20
C PRO A 433 7.88 -0.12 -21.84
N ARG A 434 7.90 -0.21 -23.17
CA ARG A 434 9.02 -0.79 -23.94
C ARG A 434 10.08 0.28 -24.24
N PRO A 435 11.35 -0.10 -24.42
CA PRO A 435 12.39 0.83 -24.85
C PRO A 435 12.01 1.54 -26.16
N GLY A 436 11.95 2.88 -26.14
CA GLY A 436 11.53 3.72 -27.28
C GLY A 436 10.13 4.33 -27.13
N ASP A 437 9.32 3.82 -26.21
CA ASP A 437 8.05 4.43 -25.80
C ASP A 437 8.33 5.74 -25.05
N MET A 438 7.73 6.85 -25.52
CA MET A 438 7.80 8.22 -24.96
C MET A 438 8.87 8.41 -23.87
N SER A 439 10.15 8.45 -24.25
CA SER A 439 11.32 8.29 -23.36
C SER A 439 11.47 9.33 -22.23
N TRP A 440 10.54 10.26 -22.13
CA TRP A 440 10.47 11.33 -21.14
C TRP A 440 9.30 11.17 -20.15
N SER A 441 8.37 10.23 -20.37
CA SER A 441 7.25 10.01 -19.43
C SER A 441 7.68 9.16 -18.25
N SER A 442 7.47 9.67 -17.04
CA SER A 442 7.62 8.89 -15.81
C SER A 442 6.49 7.88 -15.70
N THR A 443 6.81 6.61 -15.48
CA THR A 443 5.81 5.63 -15.04
C THR A 443 5.71 5.67 -13.53
N VAL A 444 4.48 5.49 -13.04
CA VAL A 444 4.20 5.35 -11.61
C VAL A 444 3.60 3.97 -11.38
N PHE A 445 4.19 3.22 -10.46
CA PHE A 445 3.77 1.88 -10.04
C PHE A 445 3.78 1.81 -8.52
N ASP A 446 2.91 2.62 -7.89
CA ASP A 446 2.85 2.66 -6.43
C ASP A 446 2.31 1.33 -5.86
N VAL A 447 1.40 0.67 -6.56
CA VAL A 447 0.84 -0.63 -6.17
C VAL A 447 0.66 -1.51 -7.40
N ASP A 448 0.51 -2.82 -7.20
CA ASP A 448 0.11 -3.76 -8.24
C ASP A 448 -1.40 -4.10 -8.14
N ALA A 449 -1.88 -5.05 -8.95
CA ALA A 449 -3.28 -5.47 -8.91
C ALA A 449 -3.75 -5.99 -7.54
N ILE A 450 -2.87 -6.56 -6.71
CA ILE A 450 -3.21 -7.05 -5.36
C ILE A 450 -3.42 -5.85 -4.44
N GLY A 451 -2.51 -4.87 -4.48
CA GLY A 451 -2.65 -3.62 -3.72
C GLY A 451 -3.87 -2.81 -4.16
N LEU A 452 -4.13 -2.70 -5.46
CA LEU A 452 -5.31 -2.04 -5.99
C LEU A 452 -6.61 -2.74 -5.57
N THR A 453 -6.62 -4.07 -5.53
CA THR A 453 -7.77 -4.84 -5.04
C THR A 453 -8.01 -4.60 -3.55
N ASN A 454 -6.95 -4.55 -2.73
CA ASN A 454 -7.04 -4.19 -1.32
C ASN A 454 -7.57 -2.76 -1.10
N MET A 455 -7.18 -1.82 -1.97
CA MET A 455 -7.72 -0.45 -1.94
C MET A 455 -9.23 -0.45 -2.19
N VAL A 456 -9.70 -1.12 -3.26
CA VAL A 456 -11.14 -1.26 -3.56
C VAL A 456 -11.88 -1.96 -2.42
N TYR A 457 -11.26 -2.97 -1.82
CA TYR A 457 -11.81 -3.66 -0.65
C TYR A 457 -12.03 -2.69 0.52
N ARG A 458 -11.05 -1.85 0.86
CA ARG A 458 -11.17 -0.83 1.92
C ARG A 458 -12.28 0.17 1.63
N LEU A 459 -12.37 0.68 0.39
CA LEU A 459 -13.43 1.59 -0.04
C LEU A 459 -14.82 0.93 0.12
N ASN A 460 -14.93 -0.35 -0.22
CA ASN A 460 -16.13 -1.17 0.00
C ASN A 460 -16.46 -1.42 1.48
N HIS A 461 -15.58 -1.07 2.41
CA HIS A 461 -15.83 -1.08 3.85
C HIS A 461 -15.98 0.35 4.43
N GLY A 462 -16.02 1.35 3.56
CA GLY A 462 -16.17 2.76 3.91
C GLY A 462 -14.91 3.40 4.46
N LEU A 463 -13.74 2.84 4.14
CA LEU A 463 -12.43 3.31 4.58
C LEU A 463 -11.53 3.65 3.38
N ASP A 464 -10.63 4.61 3.54
CA ASP A 464 -9.55 4.87 2.60
C ASP A 464 -8.30 4.01 2.90
N VAL A 465 -7.20 4.25 2.20
CA VAL A 465 -5.95 3.50 2.39
C VAL A 465 -5.36 3.70 3.79
N GLY A 466 -5.50 4.89 4.37
CA GLY A 466 -5.09 5.22 5.73
C GLY A 466 -6.08 4.78 6.81
N ASP A 467 -6.97 3.83 6.48
CA ASP A 467 -8.14 3.39 7.25
C ASP A 467 -9.24 4.48 7.40
N THR A 468 -9.13 5.70 6.89
CA THR A 468 -10.01 6.86 7.22
C THR A 468 -11.43 6.72 6.65
N PRO A 469 -12.52 7.00 7.42
CA PRO A 469 -13.87 6.93 6.91
C PRO A 469 -14.10 7.87 5.74
N ILE A 470 -14.58 7.30 4.64
CA ILE A 470 -15.02 8.05 3.46
C ILE A 470 -16.54 8.31 3.45
N GLY A 471 -17.21 7.99 4.57
CA GLY A 471 -18.67 8.07 4.70
C GLY A 471 -19.32 6.69 4.56
N SER A 472 -20.15 6.50 3.54
CA SER A 472 -20.78 5.21 3.26
C SER A 472 -19.86 4.31 2.43
N PRO A 473 -19.89 2.98 2.64
CA PRO A 473 -19.17 2.03 1.79
C PRO A 473 -19.45 2.23 0.30
N THR A 474 -18.43 2.07 -0.54
CA THR A 474 -18.65 1.93 -1.97
C THR A 474 -19.28 0.57 -2.28
N ALA A 475 -19.91 0.47 -3.45
CA ALA A 475 -20.54 -0.75 -3.94
C ALA A 475 -19.80 -1.31 -5.16
N PHE A 476 -18.47 -1.35 -5.11
CA PHE A 476 -17.67 -1.89 -6.22
C PHE A 476 -17.72 -3.40 -6.26
N PHE A 477 -17.90 -3.95 -7.46
CA PHE A 477 -17.78 -5.35 -7.80
C PHE A 477 -16.44 -5.57 -8.55
N PRO A 478 -15.37 -5.96 -7.83
CA PRO A 478 -14.03 -6.03 -8.40
C PRO A 478 -13.75 -7.38 -9.09
N ALA A 479 -13.34 -7.30 -10.35
CA ALA A 479 -12.70 -8.38 -11.09
C ALA A 479 -11.19 -8.22 -11.07
N VAL A 480 -10.48 -9.35 -11.22
CA VAL A 480 -9.03 -9.39 -11.41
C VAL A 480 -8.66 -10.27 -12.60
N LEU A 481 -7.44 -10.08 -13.14
CA LEU A 481 -6.92 -10.92 -14.22
C LEU A 481 -6.41 -12.25 -13.67
N ALA A 482 -6.88 -13.36 -14.26
CA ALA A 482 -6.38 -14.71 -14.06
C ALA A 482 -5.53 -15.15 -15.28
N THR A 483 -4.21 -15.22 -15.12
CA THR A 483 -3.31 -15.65 -16.20
C THR A 483 -3.24 -17.18 -16.21
N ILE A 484 -3.51 -17.81 -17.36
CA ILE A 484 -3.56 -19.29 -17.45
C ILE A 484 -2.34 -19.92 -18.13
N GLY A 485 -1.71 -19.26 -19.12
CA GLY A 485 -0.70 -19.89 -19.98
C GLY A 485 0.74 -19.42 -19.76
N LEU A 486 1.40 -19.82 -18.66
CA LEU A 486 2.79 -19.43 -18.36
C LEU A 486 3.69 -20.57 -17.83
N VAL A 487 5.00 -20.39 -18.05
CA VAL A 487 6.11 -21.25 -17.60
C VAL A 487 6.22 -21.33 -16.05
N ALA A 488 5.70 -20.34 -15.32
CA ALA A 488 5.79 -20.23 -13.85
C ALA A 488 4.41 -20.39 -13.18
N ARG A 489 3.76 -21.52 -13.44
CA ARG A 489 2.37 -21.79 -13.03
C ARG A 489 2.11 -21.65 -11.52
N GLU A 490 2.99 -22.15 -10.67
CA GLU A 490 2.83 -22.09 -9.21
C GLU A 490 2.75 -20.64 -8.72
N GLU A 491 3.58 -19.75 -9.28
CA GLU A 491 3.58 -18.32 -8.93
C GLU A 491 2.29 -17.63 -9.37
N GLU A 492 1.77 -17.92 -10.58
CA GLU A 492 0.51 -17.33 -11.04
C GLU A 492 -0.70 -17.79 -10.21
N VAL A 493 -0.72 -19.06 -9.80
CA VAL A 493 -1.75 -19.59 -8.88
C VAL A 493 -1.69 -18.84 -7.56
N ARG A 494 -0.50 -18.69 -6.97
CA ARG A 494 -0.29 -17.96 -5.71
C ARG A 494 -0.68 -16.49 -5.82
N ARG A 495 -0.30 -15.83 -6.93
CA ARG A 495 -0.70 -14.43 -7.19
C ARG A 495 -2.20 -14.29 -7.38
N PHE A 496 -2.86 -15.29 -7.97
CA PHE A 496 -4.32 -15.33 -8.07
C PHE A 496 -4.98 -15.49 -6.69
N GLU A 497 -4.49 -16.41 -5.86
CA GLU A 497 -4.92 -16.56 -4.47
C GLU A 497 -4.83 -15.23 -3.71
N TRP A 498 -3.69 -14.52 -3.80
CA TRP A 498 -3.53 -13.21 -3.18
C TRP A 498 -4.50 -12.15 -3.70
N LYS A 499 -4.89 -12.18 -4.98
CA LYS A 499 -5.91 -11.28 -5.53
C LYS A 499 -7.30 -11.59 -4.99
N VAL A 500 -7.64 -12.88 -4.85
CA VAL A 500 -8.91 -13.30 -4.21
C VAL A 500 -8.91 -12.88 -2.74
N ASP A 501 -7.83 -13.16 -2.02
CA ASP A 501 -7.62 -12.71 -0.65
C ASP A 501 -7.60 -11.18 -0.54
N ALA A 502 -7.19 -10.43 -1.56
CA ALA A 502 -7.29 -8.97 -1.54
C ALA A 502 -8.75 -8.47 -1.64
N GLY A 503 -9.69 -9.32 -2.06
CA GLY A 503 -11.11 -8.99 -2.16
C GLY A 503 -11.68 -9.01 -3.57
N ALA A 504 -11.05 -9.69 -4.52
CA ALA A 504 -11.66 -9.93 -5.83
C ALA A 504 -12.94 -10.78 -5.69
N GLU A 505 -13.98 -10.46 -6.46
CA GLU A 505 -15.26 -11.17 -6.40
C GLU A 505 -15.58 -11.97 -7.66
N PHE A 506 -14.81 -11.75 -8.73
CA PHE A 506 -14.80 -12.58 -9.94
C PHE A 506 -13.47 -12.38 -10.67
N ALA A 507 -13.21 -13.17 -11.69
CA ALA A 507 -12.01 -13.02 -12.51
C ALA A 507 -12.30 -13.16 -14.00
N LEU A 508 -11.52 -12.43 -14.81
CA LEU A 508 -11.46 -12.61 -16.25
C LEU A 508 -10.14 -13.29 -16.57
N THR A 509 -10.16 -14.34 -17.38
CA THR A 509 -8.91 -15.02 -17.76
C THR A 509 -8.18 -14.27 -18.86
N SER A 510 -6.88 -14.52 -19.02
CA SER A 510 -6.23 -14.30 -20.32
C SER A 510 -6.91 -15.17 -21.41
N PRO A 511 -6.76 -14.83 -22.70
CA PRO A 511 -7.35 -15.58 -23.79
C PRO A 511 -7.09 -17.08 -23.72
N VAL A 512 -8.15 -17.88 -23.84
CA VAL A 512 -8.08 -19.33 -23.85
C VAL A 512 -7.97 -19.83 -25.29
N PHE A 513 -6.85 -20.48 -25.60
CA PHE A 513 -6.70 -21.25 -26.86
C PHE A 513 -6.60 -22.75 -26.60
N ASP A 514 -6.18 -23.15 -25.39
CA ASP A 514 -6.14 -24.53 -24.93
C ASP A 514 -7.12 -24.75 -23.76
N PRO A 515 -8.24 -25.47 -23.98
CA PRO A 515 -9.19 -25.81 -22.92
C PRO A 515 -8.59 -26.67 -21.79
N GLU A 516 -7.55 -27.46 -22.04
CA GLU A 516 -6.90 -28.28 -21.01
C GLU A 516 -6.11 -27.40 -20.04
N GLU A 517 -5.45 -26.34 -20.52
CA GLU A 517 -4.78 -25.36 -19.65
C GLU A 517 -5.76 -24.68 -18.70
N LEU A 518 -6.92 -24.26 -19.21
CA LEU A 518 -7.97 -23.69 -18.38
C LEU A 518 -8.46 -24.69 -17.34
N ALA A 519 -8.79 -25.92 -17.73
CA ALA A 519 -9.27 -26.95 -16.80
C ALA A 519 -8.26 -27.19 -15.67
N SER A 520 -6.98 -27.26 -16.05
CA SER A 520 -5.88 -27.45 -15.11
C SER A 520 -5.73 -26.25 -14.17
N PHE A 521 -5.81 -25.02 -14.67
CA PHE A 521 -5.79 -23.82 -13.82
C PHE A 521 -6.95 -23.82 -12.82
N LEU A 522 -8.17 -24.15 -13.28
CA LEU A 522 -9.37 -24.21 -12.43
C LEU A 522 -9.24 -25.23 -11.30
N GLU A 523 -8.59 -26.37 -11.55
CA GLU A 523 -8.29 -27.37 -10.51
C GLU A 523 -7.30 -26.82 -9.48
N ALA A 524 -6.28 -26.08 -9.91
CA ALA A 524 -5.26 -25.52 -9.01
C ALA A 524 -5.81 -24.43 -8.08
N VAL A 525 -6.85 -23.70 -8.49
CA VAL A 525 -7.44 -22.59 -7.71
C VAL A 525 -8.76 -22.95 -7.02
N ASP A 526 -9.16 -24.22 -7.02
CA ASP A 526 -10.49 -24.65 -6.54
C ASP A 526 -10.79 -24.21 -5.09
N SER A 527 -9.77 -24.20 -4.22
CA SER A 527 -9.89 -23.80 -2.81
C SER A 527 -10.20 -22.32 -2.59
N VAL A 528 -9.84 -21.46 -3.53
CA VAL A 528 -10.03 -19.99 -3.46
C VAL A 528 -10.92 -19.50 -4.59
N ARG A 529 -11.68 -20.40 -5.22
CA ARG A 529 -12.33 -20.11 -6.49
C ARG A 529 -13.39 -19.02 -6.32
N VAL A 530 -13.27 -17.98 -7.15
CA VAL A 530 -14.33 -17.01 -7.45
C VAL A 530 -14.93 -17.34 -8.83
N PRO A 531 -16.10 -16.80 -9.20
CA PRO A 531 -16.62 -16.91 -10.56
C PRO A 531 -15.56 -16.53 -11.61
N ILE A 532 -15.36 -17.40 -12.60
CA ILE A 532 -14.38 -17.23 -13.67
C ILE A 532 -15.11 -16.96 -14.98
N ILE A 533 -14.71 -15.90 -15.69
CA ILE A 533 -15.20 -15.53 -17.00
C ILE A 533 -14.08 -15.77 -18.02
N ALA A 534 -14.26 -16.72 -18.94
CA ALA A 534 -13.22 -17.10 -19.88
C ALA A 534 -13.05 -16.06 -21.00
N GLY A 535 -11.81 -15.63 -21.24
CA GLY A 535 -11.45 -14.76 -22.35
C GLY A 535 -11.44 -15.51 -23.68
N LEU A 536 -12.21 -15.01 -24.64
CA LEU A 536 -12.27 -15.54 -26.02
C LEU A 536 -11.68 -14.50 -26.97
N TRP A 537 -10.56 -14.85 -27.60
CA TRP A 537 -9.94 -14.01 -28.63
C TRP A 537 -10.22 -14.57 -30.02
N ILE A 538 -10.67 -13.71 -30.92
CA ILE A 538 -11.00 -14.08 -32.30
C ILE A 538 -9.80 -13.73 -33.17
N LEU A 539 -9.12 -14.75 -33.69
CA LEU A 539 -7.98 -14.57 -34.57
C LEU A 539 -8.45 -14.04 -35.93
N THR A 540 -7.96 -12.88 -36.34
CA THR A 540 -8.31 -12.28 -37.63
C THR A 540 -7.31 -12.58 -38.74
N SER A 541 -6.09 -12.98 -38.39
CA SER A 541 -5.03 -13.35 -39.32
C SER A 541 -4.01 -14.28 -38.68
N LEU A 542 -3.23 -14.99 -39.49
CA LEU A 542 -2.06 -15.75 -39.03
C LEU A 542 -1.07 -14.84 -38.28
N ARG A 543 -0.86 -13.61 -38.77
CA ARG A 543 0.03 -12.64 -38.12
C ARG A 543 -0.39 -12.34 -36.69
N ASP A 544 -1.70 -12.26 -36.44
CA ASP A 544 -2.23 -12.01 -35.09
C ASP A 544 -1.99 -13.23 -34.18
N ALA A 545 -2.14 -14.44 -34.72
CA ALA A 545 -1.87 -15.68 -33.99
C ALA A 545 -0.38 -15.82 -33.62
N GLU A 546 0.53 -15.58 -34.57
CA GLU A 546 1.98 -15.58 -34.35
C GLU A 546 2.39 -14.51 -33.33
N TYR A 547 1.82 -13.31 -33.41
CA TYR A 547 2.06 -12.23 -32.45
C TYR A 547 1.64 -12.63 -31.03
N LEU A 548 0.44 -13.21 -30.87
CA LEU A 548 -0.03 -13.68 -29.56
C LEU A 548 0.86 -14.78 -28.99
N ALA A 549 1.27 -15.74 -29.83
CA ALA A 549 2.11 -16.86 -29.43
C ALA A 549 3.54 -16.42 -29.01
N ALA A 550 4.11 -15.43 -29.70
CA ALA A 550 5.52 -15.09 -29.54
C ALA A 550 5.77 -13.84 -28.68
N GLU A 551 4.85 -12.87 -28.67
CA GLU A 551 5.11 -11.53 -28.10
C GLU A 551 4.18 -11.14 -26.94
N VAL A 552 3.13 -11.91 -26.64
CA VAL A 552 2.17 -11.55 -25.59
C VAL A 552 2.36 -12.44 -24.35
N PRO A 553 2.94 -11.90 -23.26
CA PRO A 553 3.07 -12.65 -22.01
C PRO A 553 1.70 -13.09 -21.48
N GLY A 554 1.63 -14.32 -20.99
CA GLY A 554 0.41 -14.85 -20.37
C GLY A 554 -0.60 -15.49 -21.33
N VAL A 555 -0.28 -15.53 -22.62
CA VAL A 555 -1.07 -16.18 -23.66
C VAL A 555 -0.26 -17.32 -24.26
N THR A 556 -0.82 -18.52 -24.23
CA THR A 556 -0.27 -19.68 -24.93
C THR A 556 -1.19 -20.01 -26.09
N VAL A 557 -0.62 -20.09 -27.30
CA VAL A 557 -1.33 -20.49 -28.52
C VAL A 557 -0.75 -21.83 -28.97
N PRO A 558 -1.51 -22.94 -28.94
CA PRO A 558 -1.02 -24.24 -29.36
C PRO A 558 -0.56 -24.26 -30.82
N ASP A 559 0.46 -25.06 -31.14
CA ASP A 559 0.95 -25.27 -32.51
C ASP A 559 -0.19 -25.72 -33.46
N THR A 560 -1.15 -26.49 -32.94
CA THR A 560 -2.34 -26.92 -33.70
C THR A 560 -3.21 -25.75 -34.16
N VAL A 561 -3.30 -24.67 -33.37
CA VAL A 561 -4.01 -23.45 -33.73
C VAL A 561 -3.21 -22.66 -34.77
N LEU A 562 -1.89 -22.55 -34.61
CA LEU A 562 -1.02 -21.89 -35.58
C LEU A 562 -1.05 -22.58 -36.96
N ASP A 563 -0.98 -23.91 -36.99
CA ASP A 563 -1.05 -24.70 -38.22
C ASP A 563 -2.39 -24.51 -38.96
N ARG A 564 -3.50 -24.46 -38.22
CA ARG A 564 -4.83 -24.19 -38.77
C ARG A 564 -4.91 -22.79 -39.39
N MET A 565 -4.42 -21.78 -38.67
CA MET A 565 -4.38 -20.41 -39.18
C MET A 565 -3.49 -20.29 -40.41
N ALA A 566 -2.35 -20.99 -40.46
CA ALA A 566 -1.48 -21.01 -41.63
C ALA A 566 -2.14 -21.66 -42.85
N ALA A 567 -2.87 -22.77 -42.64
CA ALA A 567 -3.64 -23.42 -43.70
C ALA A 567 -4.79 -22.53 -44.23
N ALA A 568 -5.44 -21.78 -43.35
CA ALA A 568 -6.49 -20.82 -43.73
C ALA A 568 -5.93 -19.59 -44.46
N ALA A 569 -4.75 -19.10 -44.06
CA ALA A 569 -4.04 -18.01 -44.73
C ALA A 569 -3.72 -18.33 -46.19
N ALA A 570 -3.32 -19.58 -46.47
CA ALA A 570 -3.09 -20.04 -47.84
C ALA A 570 -4.35 -20.01 -48.73
N LYS A 571 -5.56 -19.98 -48.12
CA LYS A 571 -6.86 -19.96 -48.82
C LYS A 571 -7.57 -18.61 -48.76
N GLY A 572 -7.07 -17.66 -47.96
CA GLY A 572 -7.76 -16.39 -47.69
C GLY A 572 -9.00 -16.55 -46.79
N GLU A 573 -9.05 -17.61 -45.97
CA GLU A 573 -10.20 -17.96 -45.11
C GLU A 573 -9.93 -17.69 -43.62
N GLU A 574 -8.86 -16.96 -43.29
CA GLU A 574 -8.35 -16.75 -41.91
C GLU A 574 -9.42 -16.28 -40.92
N ALA A 575 -10.22 -15.29 -41.29
CA ALA A 575 -11.26 -14.76 -40.41
C ALA A 575 -12.37 -15.79 -40.09
N SER A 576 -12.70 -16.66 -41.04
CA SER A 576 -13.68 -17.73 -40.82
C SER A 576 -13.10 -18.83 -39.95
N GLU A 577 -11.83 -19.18 -40.14
CA GLU A 577 -11.14 -20.19 -39.33
C GLU A 577 -10.95 -19.73 -37.88
N GLY A 578 -10.54 -18.47 -37.67
CA GLY A 578 -10.41 -17.90 -36.33
C GLY A 578 -11.75 -17.84 -35.58
N LEU A 579 -12.85 -17.58 -36.28
CA LEU A 579 -14.19 -17.67 -35.71
C LEU A 579 -14.56 -19.12 -35.30
N ALA A 580 -14.21 -20.10 -36.13
CA ALA A 580 -14.44 -21.52 -35.85
C ALA A 580 -13.65 -21.98 -34.61
N ILE A 581 -12.37 -21.62 -34.53
CA ILE A 581 -11.51 -21.91 -33.36
C ILE A 581 -12.14 -21.34 -32.08
N ALA A 582 -12.57 -20.07 -32.09
CA ALA A 582 -13.18 -19.45 -30.92
C ALA A 582 -14.50 -20.15 -30.48
N ARG A 583 -15.30 -20.64 -31.43
CA ARG A 583 -16.51 -21.42 -31.13
C ARG A 583 -16.19 -22.78 -30.53
N GLU A 584 -15.21 -23.49 -31.09
CA GLU A 584 -14.76 -24.79 -30.56
C GLU A 584 -14.23 -24.66 -29.12
N VAL A 585 -13.49 -23.58 -28.83
CA VAL A 585 -13.05 -23.28 -27.46
C VAL A 585 -14.26 -23.01 -26.56
N LEU A 586 -15.19 -22.15 -26.98
CA LEU A 586 -16.41 -21.85 -26.22
C LEU A 586 -17.19 -23.12 -25.86
N GLU A 587 -17.40 -24.03 -26.82
CA GLU A 587 -18.11 -25.29 -26.59
C GLU A 587 -17.43 -26.18 -25.53
N GLN A 588 -16.10 -26.17 -25.48
CA GLN A 588 -15.32 -26.98 -24.54
C GLN A 588 -15.22 -26.36 -23.14
N VAL A 589 -15.20 -25.03 -23.04
CA VAL A 589 -15.00 -24.34 -21.76
C VAL A 589 -16.30 -23.94 -21.07
N ARG A 590 -17.42 -23.77 -21.79
CA ARG A 590 -18.69 -23.21 -21.24
C ARG A 590 -19.25 -23.95 -20.03
N GLU A 591 -18.95 -25.24 -19.88
CA GLU A 591 -19.42 -26.08 -18.76
C GLU A 591 -18.59 -25.87 -17.49
N GLN A 592 -17.41 -25.27 -17.64
CA GLN A 592 -16.40 -25.15 -16.59
C GLN A 592 -16.35 -23.76 -15.97
N VAL A 593 -16.95 -22.75 -16.61
CA VAL A 593 -16.87 -21.32 -16.26
C VAL A 593 -18.25 -20.68 -16.11
N GLU A 594 -18.30 -19.52 -15.45
CA GLU A 594 -19.53 -18.80 -15.13
C GLU A 594 -19.91 -17.76 -16.21
N GLY A 595 -19.06 -17.57 -17.22
CA GLY A 595 -19.37 -16.75 -18.39
C GLY A 595 -18.22 -16.68 -19.37
N VAL A 596 -18.42 -15.90 -20.43
CA VAL A 596 -17.37 -15.61 -21.43
C VAL A 596 -17.29 -14.14 -21.78
N PHE A 597 -16.08 -13.74 -22.15
CA PHE A 597 -15.72 -12.38 -22.49
C PHE A 597 -14.99 -12.35 -23.83
N VAL A 598 -15.58 -11.74 -24.85
CA VAL A 598 -14.92 -11.55 -26.16
C VAL A 598 -13.94 -10.38 -26.06
N CYS A 599 -12.65 -10.67 -26.19
CA CYS A 599 -11.57 -9.71 -25.91
C CYS A 599 -10.67 -9.44 -27.13
N GLY A 600 -9.89 -8.35 -27.05
CA GLY A 600 -8.86 -8.02 -28.02
C GLY A 600 -9.29 -7.16 -29.22
N GLN A 601 -8.33 -6.91 -30.13
CA GLN A 601 -8.46 -5.94 -31.25
C GLN A 601 -9.50 -6.33 -32.32
N GLY A 602 -10.20 -7.45 -32.15
CA GLY A 602 -11.28 -7.94 -33.02
C GLY A 602 -12.65 -8.04 -32.33
N ALA A 603 -12.79 -7.64 -31.06
CA ALA A 603 -13.98 -7.96 -30.27
C ALA A 603 -15.29 -7.45 -30.89
N LEU A 604 -15.30 -6.22 -31.41
CA LEU A 604 -16.49 -5.61 -32.05
C LEU A 604 -16.53 -5.74 -33.59
N GLN A 605 -15.75 -6.63 -34.18
CA GLN A 605 -15.76 -6.85 -35.63
C GLN A 605 -17.10 -7.47 -36.10
N PRO A 606 -17.50 -7.22 -37.37
CA PRO A 606 -18.65 -7.90 -37.95
C PRO A 606 -18.49 -9.43 -37.88
N GLY A 607 -19.46 -10.13 -37.29
CA GLY A 607 -19.43 -11.58 -37.12
C GLY A 607 -19.01 -12.06 -35.73
N SER A 608 -18.32 -11.23 -34.94
CA SER A 608 -17.87 -11.60 -33.58
C SER A 608 -19.03 -11.91 -32.62
N LEU A 609 -20.14 -11.16 -32.77
CA LEU A 609 -21.38 -11.42 -32.01
C LEU A 609 -21.96 -12.82 -32.26
N GLU A 610 -21.65 -13.44 -33.40
CA GLU A 610 -22.17 -14.77 -33.71
C GLU A 610 -21.62 -15.87 -32.81
N ILE A 611 -20.44 -15.66 -32.19
CA ILE A 611 -19.92 -16.60 -31.18
C ILE A 611 -20.84 -16.65 -29.96
N LEU A 612 -21.43 -15.52 -29.60
CA LEU A 612 -22.23 -15.41 -28.38
C LEU A 612 -23.71 -15.73 -28.60
N ARG A 613 -24.20 -15.82 -29.85
CA ARG A 613 -25.63 -16.02 -30.16
C ARG A 613 -26.26 -17.19 -29.43
N ASP A 614 -25.52 -18.29 -29.24
CA ASP A 614 -26.05 -19.52 -28.62
C ASP A 614 -25.96 -19.52 -27.08
N VAL A 615 -25.27 -18.55 -26.49
CA VAL A 615 -25.04 -18.47 -25.03
C VAL A 615 -25.62 -17.21 -24.39
N VAL A 616 -25.93 -16.17 -25.16
CA VAL A 616 -26.55 -14.93 -24.65
C VAL A 616 -27.93 -15.23 -24.07
N GLY A 617 -28.16 -14.76 -22.85
CA GLY A 617 -29.43 -14.95 -22.15
C GLY A 617 -29.68 -16.36 -21.62
N THR A 618 -28.73 -17.29 -21.80
CA THR A 618 -28.85 -18.63 -21.21
C THR A 618 -28.73 -18.55 -19.67
N SER A 619 -29.63 -19.23 -18.98
CA SER A 619 -29.59 -19.35 -17.52
C SER A 619 -29.26 -20.79 -17.18
N ARG A 620 -28.21 -20.99 -16.38
CA ARG A 620 -27.85 -22.30 -15.86
C ARG A 620 -27.96 -22.26 -14.34
N ALA A 621 -28.52 -23.31 -13.74
CA ALA A 621 -28.40 -23.47 -12.30
C ALA A 621 -26.95 -23.88 -12.00
N VAL A 622 -26.13 -22.94 -11.54
CA VAL A 622 -24.81 -23.26 -11.00
C VAL A 622 -24.99 -23.45 -9.50
N GLU A 623 -25.06 -24.70 -9.03
CA GLU A 623 -25.05 -25.07 -7.60
C GLU A 623 -23.66 -24.92 -6.96
N ARG A 624 -22.85 -23.93 -7.38
CA ARG A 624 -21.54 -23.66 -6.74
C ARG A 624 -21.70 -22.56 -5.71
N VAL A 625 -21.63 -22.95 -4.44
CA VAL A 625 -21.45 -22.00 -3.34
C VAL A 625 -19.96 -21.67 -3.28
N PHE A 626 -19.59 -20.48 -3.73
CA PHE A 626 -18.22 -20.00 -3.56
C PHE A 626 -17.95 -19.74 -2.08
N PRO A 627 -16.78 -20.14 -1.55
CA PRO A 627 -16.46 -19.93 -0.15
C PRO A 627 -16.52 -18.43 0.18
N GLY A 628 -17.38 -18.07 1.13
CA GLY A 628 -17.37 -16.73 1.71
C GLY A 628 -16.09 -16.53 2.50
N ARG A 629 -15.38 -15.42 2.27
CA ARG A 629 -14.15 -15.10 3.00
C ARG A 629 -14.43 -14.94 4.51
N PRO A 630 -13.52 -15.36 5.40
CA PRO A 630 -13.47 -14.81 6.76
C PRO A 630 -13.27 -13.28 6.65
N GLY A 631 -14.12 -12.52 7.34
CA GLY A 631 -14.02 -11.05 7.38
C GLY A 631 -12.62 -10.61 7.84
N ILE A 632 -12.29 -9.33 7.59
CA ILE A 632 -11.03 -8.68 7.97
C ILE A 632 -10.48 -9.29 9.27
N LYS A 633 -9.41 -10.12 9.17
CA LYS A 633 -8.60 -10.46 10.34
C LYS A 633 -7.79 -9.23 10.70
N GLY A 634 -8.46 -8.31 11.37
CA GLY A 634 -7.91 -6.99 11.67
C GLY A 634 -9.01 -6.05 12.15
N GLY A 635 -9.42 -6.19 13.41
CA GLY A 635 -10.02 -5.05 14.12
C GLY A 635 -11.23 -5.31 15.02
N ALA A 636 -11.86 -6.48 15.05
CA ALA A 636 -13.09 -6.64 15.84
C ALA A 636 -13.28 -7.95 16.61
N GLU A 637 -12.54 -9.02 16.31
CA GLU A 637 -12.64 -10.25 17.12
C GLU A 637 -11.51 -10.28 18.15
N GLY A 638 -11.80 -9.77 19.34
CA GLY A 638 -11.10 -10.21 20.53
C GLY A 638 -11.26 -11.72 20.64
N GLN A 639 -10.23 -12.46 20.25
CA GLN A 639 -10.09 -13.86 20.63
C GLN A 639 -10.09 -13.90 22.16
N ARG A 640 -11.25 -14.22 22.73
CA ARG A 640 -11.34 -14.82 24.05
C ARG A 640 -10.65 -16.17 23.94
N TYR A 641 -9.36 -16.21 24.24
CA TYR A 641 -8.74 -17.45 24.68
C TYR A 641 -9.27 -17.72 26.07
N GLY A 642 -10.16 -18.72 26.14
CA GLY A 642 -10.68 -19.25 27.39
C GLY A 642 -9.68 -20.18 28.05
N ASP A 643 -9.79 -20.15 29.38
CA ASP A 643 -9.20 -20.99 30.46
C ASP A 643 -7.71 -20.85 30.78
#